data_AF-A0A2V3ZUE3-F1
#
_entry.id   AF-A0A2V3ZUE3-F1
#
_cell.length_a   1.000
_cell.length_b   1.000
_cell.length_c   1.000
_cell.angle_alpha   90.00
_cell.angle_beta   90.00
_cell.angle_gamma   90.00
#
_symmetry.space_group_name_H-M   'P 1'
#
loop_
_entity.id
_entity.type
_entity.pdbx_description
1 polymer ?
#
loop_
_entity_poly.entity_id
_entity_poly.type
_entity_poly.pdbx_seq_one_letter_code
_entity_poly.pdbx_strand_id
1 'polypeptide(L)'
;MRSIIFAISSCFFLVLGRGAFAQDTDLTKYVDPFIGTEEMGHTFPGACAPFGMVQLSPDTDSVQFIHEGKYNKEVYRYCTGYQYQDKSIVGFSHTHLSGTGHSDLGDFLIMPTVGKVNYNPGTIENTSKGYRSLFRKETEKAEPGYYTVELDDYKVKAELTATQRVGFHQYTFPATDNAHIILDLTHGIYNYDGKVLWSTIRVENDTLVTGYRITRGWARSNYQYFAMTFSKPIKNYGCRNNEKVVYNGFWRKFDETDNFPEMAGKALTANFDFSTKENEKIKVKFALSAVSTEGALKNLKAEVPHFDFDKVRKATKAEWQKQLSRVQVAASEEKKVTFYTSLYHSFINPVEYMDVDGKYRGLDHNIHQAEGFTNYTVFSLWDTYRAQHPLLSLIQPKRSADMINSMLAHYDQSVHKILPIWSHFGNENWCMIGYHAVPVIVDALVNGLQGVDKERALEACLSSANYKKYDGIGDYLSYGYVPHETSRVGASITLEYSYDDYTIAQLAKAMGKDAIAKEYMQRSENWRNLFDDKTGYVRAKSKAGEWVSPFDPLDTHAAGFIEGNSWNYSLYVPQNVSGLVSKMGGEKRFSDHLDSLFTMHIPDKYFEHNEDITREGIMGGYVHGNEPSHHVAYMYNWAGKPWKTQERINQIMKTKYLNKPDGLCGNDDCGQMSAWYIFSSLGFYPVCPGSGQYAIGAPSVDQAVLNLENGKQFTIKTKNYSSKNIYIKSVKLNGKKWDKNYVNHTDIVNGGELLFEMSSRPNKKRGISKDSYPYSTTK
;
A
#
# COMPACT_ATOMS: atom_id res chain seq x y z
N MET A 1 12.78 40.11 -69.58
CA MET A 1 13.21 40.82 -68.36
C MET A 1 12.23 40.47 -67.24
N ARG A 2 12.71 39.82 -66.15
CA ARG A 2 12.29 39.88 -64.72
C ARG A 2 10.77 39.96 -64.41
N SER A 3 10.12 39.18 -63.54
CA SER A 3 10.47 38.30 -62.41
C SER A 3 9.14 37.63 -61.90
N ILE A 4 9.09 36.32 -61.62
CA ILE A 4 9.01 35.64 -60.29
C ILE A 4 7.60 35.52 -59.62
N ILE A 5 7.13 34.25 -59.59
CA ILE A 5 6.51 33.44 -58.50
C ILE A 5 5.20 33.90 -57.82
N PHE A 6 4.17 33.02 -57.83
CA PHE A 6 3.58 32.41 -56.62
C PHE A 6 2.72 31.17 -56.94
N ALA A 7 3.06 30.04 -56.32
CA ALA A 7 2.30 28.80 -56.28
C ALA A 7 1.75 28.63 -54.85
N ILE A 8 0.46 28.30 -54.69
CA ILE A 8 -0.09 27.80 -53.42
C ILE A 8 -1.08 26.66 -53.71
N SER A 9 -0.73 25.48 -53.21
CA SER A 9 -1.51 24.24 -53.16
C SER A 9 -2.75 24.35 -52.27
N SER A 10 -3.84 23.73 -52.71
CA SER A 10 -5.02 23.42 -51.88
C SER A 10 -4.71 22.33 -50.85
N CYS A 11 -4.85 22.65 -49.56
CA CYS A 11 -4.84 21.67 -48.47
C CYS A 11 -6.28 21.23 -48.13
N PHE A 12 -6.47 19.91 -48.14
CA PHE A 12 -7.59 19.18 -47.57
C PHE A 12 -7.74 19.48 -46.07
N PHE A 13 -8.90 19.96 -45.62
CA PHE A 13 -9.29 19.98 -44.21
C PHE A 13 -10.06 18.70 -43.87
N LEU A 14 -9.39 17.76 -43.23
CA LEU A 14 -10.02 16.63 -42.52
C LEU A 14 -10.24 17.06 -41.07
N VAL A 15 -11.47 17.48 -40.76
CA VAL A 15 -11.90 17.80 -39.40
C VAL A 15 -12.12 16.50 -38.63
N LEU A 16 -11.12 16.08 -37.86
CA LEU A 16 -11.28 15.09 -36.80
C LEU A 16 -12.02 15.76 -35.64
N GLY A 17 -13.31 15.49 -35.52
CA GLY A 17 -14.12 15.86 -34.36
C GLY A 17 -13.63 15.14 -33.10
N ARG A 18 -12.72 15.79 -32.35
CA ARG A 18 -12.47 15.44 -30.96
C ARG A 18 -13.70 15.86 -30.16
N GLY A 19 -14.49 14.89 -29.72
CA GLY A 19 -15.50 15.12 -28.70
C GLY A 19 -14.80 15.58 -27.42
N ALA A 20 -14.74 16.90 -27.21
CA ALA A 20 -14.34 17.50 -25.96
C ALA A 20 -15.49 17.30 -24.97
N PHE A 21 -15.46 16.19 -24.24
CA PHE A 21 -16.13 16.16 -22.95
C PHE A 21 -15.46 17.20 -22.06
N ALA A 22 -16.24 17.99 -21.34
CA ALA A 22 -15.73 18.86 -20.29
C ALA A 22 -15.06 17.97 -19.25
N GLN A 23 -13.75 17.81 -19.35
CA GLN A 23 -12.94 17.19 -18.31
C GLN A 23 -13.11 18.05 -17.07
N ASP A 24 -13.51 17.41 -15.97
CA ASP A 24 -13.38 18.04 -14.67
C ASP A 24 -11.89 18.34 -14.47
N THR A 25 -11.54 19.62 -14.41
CA THR A 25 -10.14 20.05 -14.43
C THR A 25 -9.43 19.78 -13.10
N ASP A 26 -10.18 19.61 -12.02
CA ASP A 26 -9.66 19.30 -10.69
C ASP A 26 -10.23 17.96 -10.19
N LEU A 27 -9.44 16.90 -10.35
CA LEU A 27 -9.74 15.54 -9.88
C LEU A 27 -9.49 15.38 -8.38
N THR A 28 -8.66 16.25 -7.78
CA THR A 28 -8.32 16.14 -6.35
C THR A 28 -9.52 16.37 -5.44
N LYS A 29 -10.55 17.09 -5.90
CA LYS A 29 -11.80 17.31 -5.16
C LYS A 29 -12.61 16.03 -4.91
N TYR A 30 -12.32 14.97 -5.65
CA TYR A 30 -12.96 13.68 -5.48
C TYR A 30 -12.22 12.79 -4.49
N VAL A 31 -11.04 13.18 -4.02
CA VAL A 31 -10.35 12.40 -2.99
C VAL A 31 -10.87 12.82 -1.63
N ASP A 32 -11.30 11.82 -0.88
CA ASP A 32 -11.63 11.92 0.54
C ASP A 32 -10.64 11.07 1.36
N PRO A 33 -9.60 11.68 1.95
CA PRO A 33 -8.61 10.96 2.77
C PRO A 33 -9.17 10.34 4.05
N PHE A 34 -10.44 10.57 4.42
CA PHE A 34 -11.04 9.92 5.58
C PHE A 34 -11.57 8.51 5.28
N ILE A 35 -11.77 8.15 4.02
CA ILE A 35 -12.24 6.79 3.66
C ILE A 35 -11.17 5.77 4.06
N GLY A 36 -11.54 4.82 4.91
CA GLY A 36 -10.63 3.82 5.47
C GLY A 36 -9.95 4.25 6.77
N THR A 37 -10.36 5.36 7.39
CA THR A 37 -9.81 5.83 8.68
C THR A 37 -10.64 5.39 9.89
N GLU A 38 -11.72 4.63 9.65
CA GLU A 38 -12.58 4.05 10.69
C GLU A 38 -12.56 2.52 10.59
N GLU A 39 -12.58 1.86 11.73
CA GLU A 39 -12.48 0.39 11.85
C GLU A 39 -11.21 -0.13 11.16
N MET A 40 -11.34 -1.04 10.18
CA MET A 40 -10.25 -1.88 9.66
C MET A 40 -9.54 -1.33 8.43
N GLY A 41 -9.90 -0.17 7.89
CA GLY A 41 -9.22 0.36 6.70
C GLY A 41 -7.75 0.72 6.96
N HIS A 42 -7.44 1.15 8.19
CA HIS A 42 -6.12 1.58 8.67
C HIS A 42 -5.37 2.56 7.76
N THR A 43 -6.09 3.46 7.10
CA THR A 43 -5.51 4.60 6.36
C THR A 43 -5.41 5.83 7.27
N PHE A 44 -4.68 6.85 6.83
CA PHE A 44 -4.52 8.10 7.59
C PHE A 44 -4.97 9.33 6.76
N PRO A 45 -5.55 10.37 7.39
CA PRO A 45 -6.04 11.56 6.69
C PRO A 45 -4.96 12.65 6.48
N GLY A 46 -3.76 12.43 7.00
CA GLY A 46 -2.64 13.36 6.95
C GLY A 46 -2.17 13.76 5.56
N ALA A 47 -1.38 14.83 5.52
CA ALA A 47 -0.79 15.34 4.30
C ALA A 47 0.44 14.53 3.87
N CYS A 48 0.40 13.97 2.67
CA CYS A 48 1.56 13.43 1.97
C CYS A 48 1.59 13.91 0.51
N ALA A 49 2.77 13.87 -0.09
CA ALA A 49 2.91 13.94 -1.54
C ALA A 49 2.89 12.51 -2.13
N PRO A 50 2.57 12.33 -3.44
CA PRO A 50 2.54 10.99 -4.02
C PRO A 50 3.86 10.26 -3.85
N PHE A 51 3.82 9.08 -3.24
CA PHE A 51 4.97 8.25 -2.89
C PHE A 51 6.02 8.99 -2.04
N GLY A 52 5.62 10.01 -1.27
CA GLY A 52 6.51 10.81 -0.44
C GLY A 52 6.91 10.06 0.85
N MET A 53 8.16 10.25 1.29
CA MET A 53 8.72 9.72 2.53
C MET A 53 8.08 10.32 3.79
N VAL A 54 7.58 11.56 3.69
CA VAL A 54 6.82 12.21 4.78
C VAL A 54 5.33 11.94 4.60
N GLN A 55 4.73 11.33 5.62
CA GLN A 55 3.30 11.19 5.80
C GLN A 55 2.92 11.99 7.05
N LEU A 56 2.66 13.29 6.91
CA LEU A 56 2.43 14.19 8.04
C LEU A 56 0.96 14.14 8.48
N SER A 57 0.67 13.36 9.53
CA SER A 57 -0.69 13.00 9.94
C SER A 57 -0.94 13.23 11.43
N PRO A 58 -2.19 13.51 11.85
CA PRO A 58 -2.59 13.40 13.25
C PRO A 58 -2.48 11.96 13.77
N ASP A 59 -2.00 11.83 15.01
CA ASP A 59 -2.11 10.63 15.83
C ASP A 59 -3.22 10.85 16.87
N THR A 60 -4.28 10.06 16.85
CA THR A 60 -5.41 10.18 17.79
C THR A 60 -5.20 9.40 19.06
N ASP A 61 -4.31 8.41 19.09
CA ASP A 61 -3.92 7.74 20.32
C ASP A 61 -2.46 7.25 20.33
N SER A 62 -1.99 6.82 21.49
CA SER A 62 -0.66 6.25 21.73
C SER A 62 -0.79 4.96 22.55
N VAL A 63 -1.69 4.09 22.09
CA VAL A 63 -1.99 2.82 22.74
C VAL A 63 -0.73 1.98 22.85
N GLN A 64 -0.49 1.47 24.06
CA GLN A 64 0.67 0.62 24.34
C GLN A 64 0.43 -0.78 23.75
N PHE A 65 1.39 -1.29 22.98
CA PHE A 65 1.38 -2.65 22.44
C PHE A 65 1.32 -3.72 23.54
N ILE A 66 1.99 -3.45 24.66
CA ILE A 66 1.91 -4.28 25.88
C ILE A 66 1.18 -3.50 26.97
N HIS A 67 0.10 -4.08 27.49
CA HIS A 67 -0.61 -3.60 28.66
C HIS A 67 -0.62 -4.70 29.73
N GLU A 68 -0.20 -4.38 30.95
CA GLU A 68 -0.11 -5.34 32.07
C GLU A 68 0.64 -6.65 31.73
N GLY A 69 1.68 -6.55 30.89
CA GLY A 69 2.51 -7.69 30.47
C GLY A 69 1.89 -8.58 29.40
N LYS A 70 0.77 -8.18 28.78
CA LYS A 70 0.09 -8.92 27.69
C LYS A 70 -0.08 -8.03 26.45
N TYR A 71 -0.22 -8.67 25.29
CA TYR A 71 -0.59 -7.98 24.06
C TYR A 71 -1.94 -7.26 24.24
N ASN A 72 -1.97 -5.98 23.89
CA ASN A 72 -3.15 -5.15 23.93
C ASN A 72 -3.82 -5.11 22.56
N LYS A 73 -4.93 -5.82 22.40
CA LYS A 73 -5.65 -5.92 21.12
C LYS A 73 -6.15 -4.58 20.58
N GLU A 74 -6.41 -3.59 21.44
CA GLU A 74 -6.84 -2.27 20.99
C GLU A 74 -5.80 -1.58 20.11
N VAL A 75 -4.51 -1.92 20.24
CA VAL A 75 -3.44 -1.33 19.43
C VAL A 75 -3.62 -1.60 17.94
N TYR A 76 -4.30 -2.70 17.57
CA TYR A 76 -4.57 -3.07 16.18
C TYR A 76 -5.40 -2.00 15.47
N ARG A 77 -6.39 -1.43 16.16
CA ARG A 77 -7.21 -0.32 15.63
C ARG A 77 -6.36 0.89 15.26
N TYR A 78 -5.18 1.06 15.88
CA TYR A 78 -4.32 2.21 15.66
C TYR A 78 -3.11 1.88 14.79
N CYS A 79 -3.17 0.90 13.89
CA CYS A 79 -2.07 0.56 12.96
C CYS A 79 -1.54 1.74 12.11
N THR A 80 -2.28 2.85 12.05
CA THR A 80 -1.89 4.05 11.32
C THR A 80 -1.89 5.31 12.20
N GLY A 81 -1.99 5.15 13.53
CA GLY A 81 -2.01 6.25 14.49
C GLY A 81 -3.34 7.00 14.62
N TYR A 82 -4.27 6.85 13.67
CA TYR A 82 -5.53 7.62 13.62
C TYR A 82 -6.77 6.72 13.58
N GLN A 83 -7.83 7.13 14.30
CA GLN A 83 -9.17 6.56 14.21
C GLN A 83 -10.23 7.66 14.11
N TYR A 84 -11.13 7.54 13.12
CA TYR A 84 -12.09 8.59 12.77
C TYR A 84 -13.06 8.95 13.92
N GLN A 85 -13.43 8.00 14.78
CA GLN A 85 -14.38 8.26 15.87
C GLN A 85 -13.75 8.97 17.07
N ASP A 86 -12.43 9.08 17.12
CA ASP A 86 -11.75 9.70 18.25
C ASP A 86 -12.01 11.20 18.32
N LYS A 87 -11.98 11.71 19.55
CA LYS A 87 -12.32 13.10 19.90
C LYS A 87 -11.13 13.89 20.39
N SER A 88 -9.94 13.30 20.35
CA SER A 88 -8.71 13.93 20.80
C SER A 88 -7.54 13.55 19.91
N ILE A 89 -6.57 14.46 19.81
CA ILE A 89 -5.32 14.28 19.07
C ILE A 89 -4.16 14.36 20.06
N VAL A 90 -3.25 13.39 19.97
CA VAL A 90 -1.98 13.38 20.70
C VAL A 90 -1.04 14.42 20.11
N GLY A 91 -0.89 14.41 18.79
CA GLY A 91 -0.07 15.34 18.03
C GLY A 91 -0.01 14.95 16.57
N PHE A 92 1.02 15.43 15.86
CA PHE A 92 1.22 15.20 14.44
C PHE A 92 2.60 14.60 14.18
N SER A 93 2.66 13.35 13.74
CA SER A 93 3.91 12.67 13.38
C SER A 93 4.11 12.62 11.86
N HIS A 94 5.31 12.24 11.41
CA HIS A 94 5.79 12.45 10.03
C HIS A 94 5.96 11.16 9.22
N THR A 95 5.78 9.98 9.82
CA THR A 95 5.94 8.67 9.17
C THR A 95 4.80 7.73 9.56
N HIS A 96 4.13 7.15 8.58
CA HIS A 96 2.95 6.29 8.75
C HIS A 96 2.95 5.17 7.70
N LEU A 97 2.40 4.01 8.08
CA LEU A 97 2.04 2.96 7.13
C LEU A 97 0.56 3.13 6.76
N SER A 98 0.23 2.93 5.48
CA SER A 98 -1.15 3.03 4.99
C SER A 98 -1.75 1.64 4.82
N GLY A 99 -2.77 1.36 5.62
CA GLY A 99 -3.62 0.19 5.48
C GLY A 99 -2.99 -1.11 5.94
N THR A 100 -1.98 -1.11 6.81
CA THR A 100 -1.30 -2.35 7.22
C THR A 100 -2.00 -3.02 8.41
N GLY A 101 -2.02 -4.36 8.44
CA GLY A 101 -2.46 -5.17 9.59
C GLY A 101 -1.43 -5.30 10.73
N HIS A 102 -0.32 -4.58 10.65
CA HIS A 102 0.64 -4.39 11.73
C HIS A 102 1.19 -2.97 11.66
N SER A 103 2.00 -2.53 12.62
CA SER A 103 2.51 -1.16 12.61
C SER A 103 3.94 -1.02 13.07
N ASP A 104 4.54 0.05 12.56
CA ASP A 104 5.69 0.71 13.14
C ASP A 104 5.54 2.23 12.92
N LEU A 105 6.64 2.98 12.96
CA LEU A 105 6.68 4.41 12.63
C LEU A 105 5.99 5.30 13.68
N GLY A 106 5.38 6.42 13.28
CA GLY A 106 5.03 7.51 14.18
C GLY A 106 6.25 8.37 14.56
N ASP A 107 7.24 8.48 13.67
CA ASP A 107 8.37 9.40 13.81
C ASP A 107 8.02 10.72 13.11
N PHE A 108 8.24 11.92 13.65
CA PHE A 108 8.45 12.34 15.02
C PHE A 108 7.24 13.20 15.42
N LEU A 109 6.71 13.07 16.63
CA LEU A 109 5.47 13.75 17.00
C LEU A 109 5.71 15.22 17.40
N ILE A 110 4.97 16.13 16.76
CA ILE A 110 4.92 17.55 17.10
C ILE A 110 3.53 17.91 17.63
N MET A 111 3.47 18.69 18.72
CA MET A 111 2.20 19.19 19.25
C MET A 111 2.30 20.67 19.66
N PRO A 112 1.54 21.60 19.05
CA PRO A 112 1.46 22.98 19.53
C PRO A 112 0.53 23.07 20.74
N THR A 113 0.97 23.76 21.79
CA THR A 113 0.20 23.91 23.04
C THR A 113 0.27 25.34 23.57
N VAL A 114 -0.67 25.68 24.46
CA VAL A 114 -0.71 26.97 25.16
C VAL A 114 -0.85 26.73 26.66
N GLY A 115 -0.10 27.47 27.47
CA GLY A 115 -0.24 27.45 28.93
C GLY A 115 0.92 26.73 29.62
N LYS A 116 0.63 25.76 30.49
CA LYS A 116 1.68 25.02 31.20
C LYS A 116 2.25 23.92 30.30
N VAL A 117 3.58 23.85 30.18
CA VAL A 117 4.26 22.75 29.46
C VAL A 117 3.95 21.42 30.15
N ASN A 118 3.42 20.47 29.37
CA ASN A 118 3.25 19.07 29.76
C ASN A 118 4.12 18.20 28.84
N TYR A 119 4.84 17.25 29.44
CA TYR A 119 5.74 16.31 28.73
C TYR A 119 5.18 14.89 28.63
N ASN A 120 3.89 14.72 28.90
CA ASN A 120 3.20 13.44 28.76
C ASN A 120 1.94 13.67 27.92
N PRO A 121 1.50 12.70 27.11
CA PRO A 121 0.34 12.89 26.23
C PRO A 121 -0.98 12.96 27.01
N GLY A 122 -1.07 12.43 28.22
CA GLY A 122 -2.35 12.22 28.90
C GLY A 122 -3.14 11.07 28.25
N THR A 123 -4.43 10.94 28.55
CA THR A 123 -5.30 9.89 28.01
C THR A 123 -6.51 10.49 27.31
N ILE A 124 -7.22 9.68 26.51
CA ILE A 124 -8.44 10.12 25.82
C ILE A 124 -9.54 10.56 26.82
N GLU A 125 -9.60 9.97 28.01
CA GLU A 125 -10.56 10.34 29.06
C GLU A 125 -10.16 11.59 29.84
N ASN A 126 -8.88 12.00 29.78
CA ASN A 126 -8.37 13.13 30.55
C ASN A 126 -7.22 13.85 29.86
N THR A 127 -7.56 14.65 28.85
CA THR A 127 -6.62 15.47 28.09
C THR A 127 -5.86 16.47 28.98
N SER A 128 -6.51 16.98 30.04
CA SER A 128 -5.93 17.98 30.97
C SER A 128 -4.68 17.53 31.74
N LYS A 129 -4.39 16.22 31.79
CA LYS A 129 -3.18 15.67 32.42
C LYS A 129 -1.95 15.71 31.52
N GLY A 130 -2.12 15.99 30.22
CA GLY A 130 -1.06 15.94 29.23
C GLY A 130 -1.09 17.07 28.21
N TYR A 131 -0.42 16.85 27.08
CA TYR A 131 -0.37 17.79 25.94
C TYR A 131 -1.42 17.49 24.86
N ARG A 132 -2.17 16.39 24.96
CA ARG A 132 -3.26 16.02 24.04
C ARG A 132 -4.33 17.11 24.05
N SER A 133 -4.97 17.32 22.90
CA SER A 133 -6.10 18.25 22.78
C SER A 133 -7.35 17.53 22.31
N LEU A 134 -8.51 17.94 22.84
CA LEU A 134 -9.80 17.69 22.20
C LEU A 134 -9.87 18.38 20.83
N PHE A 135 -10.68 17.83 19.93
CA PHE A 135 -11.05 18.45 18.67
C PHE A 135 -12.47 18.02 18.23
N ARG A 136 -12.98 18.69 17.20
CA ARG A 136 -14.30 18.43 16.63
C ARG A 136 -14.22 18.15 15.13
N LYS A 137 -15.00 17.18 14.64
CA LYS A 137 -15.01 16.76 13.23
C LYS A 137 -15.42 17.89 12.29
N GLU A 138 -16.24 18.84 12.75
CA GLU A 138 -16.64 20.01 11.97
C GLU A 138 -15.47 20.97 11.66
N THR A 139 -14.41 20.92 12.48
CA THR A 139 -13.20 21.72 12.32
C THR A 139 -12.08 20.96 11.60
N GLU A 140 -12.25 19.65 11.42
CA GLU A 140 -11.29 18.77 10.79
C GLU A 140 -11.56 18.65 9.29
N LYS A 141 -10.54 18.85 8.46
CA LYS A 141 -10.64 18.71 7.00
C LYS A 141 -9.36 18.12 6.43
N ALA A 142 -9.51 17.27 5.43
CA ALA A 142 -8.41 16.69 4.67
C ALA A 142 -8.69 16.78 3.16
N GLU A 143 -7.64 16.99 2.38
CA GLU A 143 -7.62 16.90 0.92
C GLU A 143 -6.22 16.43 0.49
N PRO A 144 -5.99 15.99 -0.76
CA PRO A 144 -4.68 15.50 -1.19
C PRO A 144 -3.54 16.49 -0.91
N GLY A 145 -2.64 16.09 0.00
CA GLY A 145 -1.49 16.90 0.42
C GLY A 145 -1.79 18.00 1.44
N TYR A 146 -2.96 18.01 2.08
CA TYR A 146 -3.32 18.99 3.11
C TYR A 146 -4.26 18.43 4.18
N TYR A 147 -3.97 18.75 5.44
CA TYR A 147 -4.82 18.45 6.59
C TYR A 147 -4.96 19.68 7.48
N THR A 148 -6.11 19.87 8.13
CA THR A 148 -6.31 20.92 9.12
C THR A 148 -7.30 20.53 10.20
N VAL A 149 -7.09 21.02 11.41
CA VAL A 149 -7.96 20.82 12.58
C VAL A 149 -7.83 21.98 13.57
N GLU A 150 -8.86 22.25 14.35
CA GLU A 150 -8.78 23.13 15.52
C GLU A 150 -8.56 22.30 16.79
N LEU A 151 -7.51 22.62 17.53
CA LEU A 151 -7.17 22.03 18.82
C LEU A 151 -7.91 22.80 19.91
N ASP A 152 -9.09 22.30 20.31
CA ASP A 152 -10.04 23.03 21.17
C ASP A 152 -9.44 23.39 22.54
N ASP A 153 -8.59 22.54 23.13
CA ASP A 153 -8.01 22.76 24.47
C ASP A 153 -7.00 23.93 24.47
N TYR A 154 -6.36 24.19 23.32
CA TYR A 154 -5.36 25.26 23.18
C TYR A 154 -5.82 26.44 22.33
N LYS A 155 -6.97 26.30 21.65
CA LYS A 155 -7.47 27.25 20.65
C LYS A 155 -6.45 27.54 19.56
N VAL A 156 -5.73 26.50 19.14
CA VAL A 156 -4.73 26.58 18.08
C VAL A 156 -5.27 25.90 16.84
N LYS A 157 -5.23 26.57 15.69
CA LYS A 157 -5.51 25.93 14.41
C LYS A 157 -4.23 25.32 13.85
N ALA A 158 -4.27 24.01 13.57
CA ALA A 158 -3.20 23.29 12.88
C ALA A 158 -3.51 23.12 11.39
N GLU A 159 -2.50 23.39 10.56
CA GLU A 159 -2.55 23.23 9.10
C GLU A 159 -1.26 22.54 8.66
N LEU A 160 -1.38 21.45 7.91
CA LEU A 160 -0.29 20.57 7.52
C LEU A 160 -0.23 20.41 6.00
N THR A 161 0.97 20.41 5.43
CA THR A 161 1.23 19.99 4.05
C THR A 161 2.59 19.29 3.98
N ALA A 162 2.90 18.59 2.89
CA ALA A 162 4.16 17.87 2.76
C ALA A 162 4.69 17.86 1.32
N THR A 163 6.01 17.82 1.18
CA THR A 163 6.73 17.43 -0.04
C THR A 163 7.19 15.97 0.07
N GLN A 164 8.11 15.52 -0.79
CA GLN A 164 8.63 14.15 -0.70
C GLN A 164 9.33 13.88 0.63
N ARG A 165 10.06 14.85 1.19
CA ARG A 165 10.91 14.63 2.39
C ARG A 165 10.72 15.67 3.48
N VAL A 166 9.84 16.65 3.29
CA VAL A 166 9.63 17.77 4.22
C VAL A 166 8.16 17.88 4.59
N GLY A 167 7.86 17.74 5.88
CA GLY A 167 6.60 18.16 6.47
C GLY A 167 6.62 19.66 6.72
N PHE A 168 5.51 20.34 6.44
CA PHE A 168 5.37 21.77 6.67
C PHE A 168 4.11 22.04 7.48
N HIS A 169 4.31 22.58 8.68
CA HIS A 169 3.26 22.94 9.63
C HIS A 169 3.03 24.44 9.63
N GLN A 170 1.79 24.85 9.80
CA GLN A 170 1.37 26.22 10.11
C GLN A 170 0.40 26.17 11.29
N TYR A 171 0.79 26.79 12.40
CA TYR A 171 -0.01 26.87 13.62
C TYR A 171 -0.45 28.31 13.85
N THR A 172 -1.76 28.53 13.90
CA THR A 172 -2.34 29.85 14.22
C THR A 172 -2.68 29.87 15.70
N PHE A 173 -1.96 30.69 16.47
CA PHE A 173 -2.08 30.78 17.93
C PHE A 173 -2.99 31.95 18.36
N PRO A 174 -3.61 31.86 19.55
CA PRO A 174 -4.18 33.02 20.23
C PRO A 174 -3.06 33.95 20.76
N ALA A 175 -3.43 35.13 21.25
CA ALA A 175 -2.50 35.97 21.99
C ALA A 175 -2.07 35.32 23.32
N THR A 176 -0.77 35.08 23.52
CA THR A 176 -0.23 34.47 24.75
C THR A 176 1.28 34.68 24.87
N ASP A 177 1.81 34.63 26.09
CA ASP A 177 3.26 34.58 26.36
C ASP A 177 3.79 33.16 26.63
N ASN A 178 2.88 32.17 26.60
CA ASN A 178 3.14 30.76 26.91
C ASN A 178 2.69 29.87 25.74
N ALA A 179 3.15 30.16 24.52
CA ALA A 179 2.96 29.27 23.39
C ALA A 179 4.16 28.30 23.32
N HIS A 180 3.88 27.02 23.12
CA HIS A 180 4.90 25.98 23.07
C HIS A 180 4.70 25.11 21.85
N ILE A 181 5.79 24.62 21.29
CA ILE A 181 5.78 23.50 20.35
C ILE A 181 6.52 22.34 21.02
N ILE A 182 5.82 21.25 21.27
CA ILE A 182 6.35 20.02 21.85
C ILE A 182 6.91 19.14 20.73
N LEU A 183 8.09 18.57 20.95
CA LEU A 183 8.65 17.48 20.15
C LEU A 183 8.79 16.25 21.05
N ASP A 184 7.98 15.22 20.80
CA ASP A 184 8.02 13.98 21.56
C ASP A 184 8.76 12.88 20.79
N LEU A 185 9.97 12.55 21.23
CA LEU A 185 10.77 11.48 20.64
C LEU A 185 10.44 10.11 21.24
N THR A 186 9.54 10.04 22.22
CA THR A 186 9.06 8.79 22.84
C THR A 186 7.83 8.22 22.17
N HIS A 187 7.07 9.06 21.46
CA HIS A 187 5.88 8.63 20.73
C HIS A 187 6.25 7.69 19.57
N GLY A 188 5.41 6.69 19.33
CA GLY A 188 5.43 5.89 18.11
C GLY A 188 4.15 5.06 18.03
N ILE A 189 3.82 4.59 16.85
CA ILE A 189 2.66 3.69 16.68
C ILE A 189 3.10 2.28 17.10
N TYR A 190 2.21 1.50 17.73
CA TYR A 190 2.59 0.28 18.47
C TYR A 190 3.69 0.58 19.51
N ASN A 191 3.43 1.55 20.39
CA ASN A 191 4.41 2.00 21.38
C ASN A 191 4.59 0.99 22.52
N TYR A 192 5.78 0.97 23.11
CA TYR A 192 6.06 0.23 24.34
C TYR A 192 7.33 0.77 25.02
N ASP A 193 7.43 0.57 26.34
CA ASP A 193 8.62 0.97 27.10
C ASP A 193 9.89 0.30 26.54
N GLY A 194 10.85 1.12 26.10
CA GLY A 194 12.11 0.65 25.51
C GLY A 194 12.08 0.50 23.98
N LYS A 195 10.98 0.89 23.30
CA LYS A 195 10.94 0.96 21.83
C LYS A 195 12.01 1.90 21.27
N VAL A 196 12.24 3.04 21.92
CA VAL A 196 13.31 3.98 21.59
C VAL A 196 14.63 3.48 22.17
N LEU A 197 15.56 3.09 21.29
CA LEU A 197 16.88 2.62 21.68
C LEU A 197 17.81 3.78 22.04
N TRP A 198 17.70 4.88 21.29
CA TRP A 198 18.41 6.12 21.54
C TRP A 198 17.79 7.28 20.75
N SER A 199 17.87 8.49 21.28
CA SER A 199 17.46 9.70 20.57
C SER A 199 18.32 10.89 20.97
N THR A 200 18.42 11.88 20.08
CA THR A 200 19.14 13.14 20.34
C THR A 200 18.40 14.34 19.74
N ILE A 201 18.56 15.49 20.38
CA ILE A 201 18.14 16.81 19.90
C ILE A 201 19.32 17.76 20.06
N ARG A 202 19.58 18.57 19.04
CA ARG A 202 20.55 19.66 19.05
C ARG A 202 19.88 20.95 18.61
N VAL A 203 19.94 21.97 19.46
CA VAL A 203 19.55 23.34 19.10
C VAL A 203 20.77 24.01 18.48
N GLU A 204 20.79 24.11 17.15
CA GLU A 204 21.94 24.62 16.40
C GLU A 204 21.97 26.16 16.39
N ASN A 205 20.79 26.79 16.44
CA ASN A 205 20.61 28.23 16.62
C ASN A 205 19.16 28.55 17.05
N ASP A 206 18.80 29.84 17.09
CA ASP A 206 17.49 30.33 17.51
C ASP A 206 16.30 29.87 16.65
N THR A 207 16.53 29.27 15.49
CA THR A 207 15.47 28.80 14.58
C THR A 207 15.68 27.39 14.05
N LEU A 208 16.82 26.75 14.31
CA LEU A 208 17.19 25.45 13.75
C LEU A 208 17.47 24.42 14.85
N VAL A 209 16.79 23.29 14.73
CA VAL A 209 16.96 22.11 15.58
C VAL A 209 17.23 20.90 14.70
N THR A 210 18.22 20.07 15.07
CA THR A 210 18.48 18.80 14.38
C THR A 210 18.48 17.64 15.37
N GLY A 211 18.38 16.41 14.89
CA GLY A 211 18.43 15.26 15.77
C GLY A 211 18.19 13.96 15.04
N TYR A 212 18.10 12.89 15.83
CA TYR A 212 17.77 11.57 15.31
C TYR A 212 17.13 10.69 16.38
N ARG A 213 16.51 9.61 15.94
CA ARG A 213 16.00 8.52 16.77
C ARG A 213 16.35 7.17 16.15
N ILE A 214 16.64 6.22 17.02
CA ILE A 214 16.74 4.81 16.68
C ILE A 214 15.66 4.06 17.44
N THR A 215 14.80 3.33 16.73
CA THR A 215 13.77 2.48 17.33
C THR A 215 13.98 1.01 17.02
N ARG A 216 13.40 0.17 17.87
CA ARG A 216 13.23 -1.27 17.65
C ARG A 216 11.74 -1.57 17.58
N GLY A 217 11.26 -2.01 16.43
CA GLY A 217 9.86 -2.36 16.22
C GLY A 217 9.76 -3.51 15.23
N TRP A 218 8.80 -3.41 14.33
CA TRP A 218 8.72 -4.28 13.17
C TRP A 218 9.96 -4.11 12.29
N ALA A 219 10.46 -2.89 12.15
CA ALA A 219 11.84 -2.64 11.75
C ALA A 219 12.76 -2.92 12.95
N ARG A 220 13.67 -3.89 12.79
CA ARG A 220 14.57 -4.31 13.87
C ARG A 220 15.48 -3.16 14.35
N SER A 221 15.90 -2.29 13.44
CA SER A 221 16.70 -1.10 13.74
C SER A 221 16.37 0.01 12.75
N ASN A 222 15.40 0.85 13.10
CA ASN A 222 15.01 1.99 12.28
C ASN A 222 15.82 3.23 12.67
N TYR A 223 16.56 3.81 11.71
CA TYR A 223 17.32 5.03 11.90
C TYR A 223 16.62 6.18 11.19
N GLN A 224 16.16 7.17 11.94
CA GLN A 224 15.55 8.35 11.38
C GLN A 224 16.22 9.62 11.90
N TYR A 225 16.62 10.49 10.99
CA TYR A 225 17.22 11.79 11.26
C TYR A 225 16.25 12.90 10.85
N PHE A 226 16.36 14.04 11.53
CA PHE A 226 15.57 15.21 11.18
C PHE A 226 16.34 16.52 11.21
N ALA A 227 15.80 17.49 10.47
CA ALA A 227 16.10 18.90 10.60
C ALA A 227 14.78 19.68 10.68
N MET A 228 14.60 20.45 11.74
CA MET A 228 13.41 21.22 12.05
C MET A 228 13.76 22.70 12.13
N THR A 229 13.01 23.55 11.42
CA THR A 229 13.20 25.01 11.51
C THR A 229 11.90 25.78 11.69
N PHE A 230 11.96 26.80 12.55
CA PHE A 230 10.84 27.66 12.92
C PHE A 230 10.89 28.98 12.14
N SER A 231 9.72 29.52 11.78
CA SER A 231 9.61 30.85 11.16
C SER A 231 9.82 32.00 12.14
N LYS A 232 9.91 31.70 13.43
CA LYS A 232 10.08 32.65 14.53
C LYS A 232 11.21 32.16 15.44
N PRO A 233 12.09 33.04 15.93
CA PRO A 233 13.12 32.66 16.90
C PRO A 233 12.51 32.06 18.18
N ILE A 234 13.13 31.00 18.67
CA ILE A 234 12.83 30.32 19.93
C ILE A 234 13.22 31.26 21.08
N LYS A 235 12.31 31.47 22.03
CA LYS A 235 12.55 32.32 23.22
C LYS A 235 13.32 31.56 24.30
N ASN A 236 12.86 30.36 24.62
CA ASN A 236 13.47 29.41 25.53
C ASN A 236 13.17 27.99 25.04
N TYR A 237 13.92 27.00 25.51
CA TYR A 237 13.60 25.60 25.29
C TYR A 237 14.03 24.76 26.48
N GLY A 238 13.38 23.60 26.62
CA GLY A 238 13.66 22.66 27.69
C GLY A 238 13.34 21.24 27.27
N CYS A 239 13.57 20.31 28.19
CA CYS A 239 13.25 18.91 27.96
C CYS A 239 12.91 18.16 29.24
N ARG A 240 12.30 17.00 29.05
CA ARG A 240 12.15 15.97 30.08
C ARG A 240 12.65 14.65 29.50
N ASN A 241 13.60 14.03 30.19
CA ASN A 241 14.00 12.65 29.93
C ASN A 241 13.49 11.76 31.07
N ASN A 242 12.54 10.87 30.78
CA ASN A 242 12.00 9.92 31.77
C ASN A 242 12.84 8.64 31.91
N GLU A 243 13.99 8.55 31.25
CA GLU A 243 14.90 7.41 31.39
C GLU A 243 15.50 7.35 32.80
N LYS A 244 15.62 6.13 33.32
CA LYS A 244 16.39 5.88 34.53
C LYS A 244 17.89 5.85 34.21
N VAL A 245 18.57 6.98 34.42
CA VAL A 245 20.02 7.10 34.21
C VAL A 245 20.79 6.55 35.42
N VAL A 246 21.53 5.45 35.23
CA VAL A 246 22.39 4.84 36.29
C VAL A 246 23.75 5.54 36.37
N TYR A 247 24.32 5.95 35.24
CA TYR A 247 25.59 6.65 35.15
C TYR A 247 25.39 8.00 34.45
N ASN A 248 25.54 9.09 35.20
CA ASN A 248 25.35 10.45 34.69
C ASN A 248 26.67 11.21 34.43
N GLY A 249 27.82 10.54 34.56
CA GLY A 249 29.14 11.10 34.28
C GLY A 249 29.37 12.53 34.81
N PHE A 250 29.88 13.40 33.94
CA PHE A 250 30.08 14.83 34.22
C PHE A 250 28.90 15.71 33.81
N TRP A 251 27.80 15.15 33.30
CA TRP A 251 26.60 15.89 32.90
C TRP A 251 25.92 16.60 34.08
N ARG A 252 26.09 16.08 35.30
CA ARG A 252 25.69 16.74 36.57
C ARG A 252 26.21 18.17 36.79
N LYS A 253 27.13 18.66 35.95
CA LYS A 253 27.63 20.05 35.97
C LYS A 253 26.68 21.02 35.26
N PHE A 254 25.78 20.51 34.44
CA PHE A 254 24.87 21.28 33.60
C PHE A 254 23.44 21.04 34.04
N ASP A 255 22.60 22.06 33.87
CA ASP A 255 21.15 21.88 33.86
C ASP A 255 20.74 21.60 32.41
N GLU A 256 20.54 20.32 32.08
CA GLU A 256 20.13 19.90 30.74
C GLU A 256 18.68 20.26 30.41
N THR A 257 17.92 20.79 31.39
CA THR A 257 16.48 21.04 31.27
C THR A 257 16.11 22.48 30.93
N ASP A 258 17.06 23.42 31.01
CA ASP A 258 16.85 24.84 30.72
C ASP A 258 17.90 25.36 29.72
N ASN A 259 17.46 25.66 28.50
CA ASN A 259 18.26 26.26 27.43
C ASN A 259 19.59 25.56 27.12
N PHE A 260 19.70 24.26 27.41
CA PHE A 260 20.89 23.47 27.11
C PHE A 260 20.81 22.85 25.70
N PRO A 261 21.70 23.23 24.76
CA PRO A 261 21.49 22.97 23.34
C PRO A 261 21.70 21.50 22.92
N GLU A 262 22.11 20.62 23.82
CA GLU A 262 22.36 19.20 23.56
C GLU A 262 21.49 18.34 24.47
N MET A 263 20.61 17.53 23.90
CA MET A 263 19.73 16.64 24.66
C MET A 263 19.86 15.23 24.10
N ALA A 264 19.97 14.23 24.99
CA ALA A 264 20.05 12.83 24.58
C ALA A 264 19.36 11.92 25.59
N GLY A 265 18.83 10.80 25.10
CA GLY A 265 18.26 9.77 25.95
C GLY A 265 17.27 8.87 25.25
N LYS A 266 16.66 7.96 26.01
CA LYS A 266 15.67 7.00 25.50
C LYS A 266 14.22 7.42 25.70
N ALA A 267 13.95 8.39 26.56
CA ALA A 267 12.59 8.83 26.87
C ALA A 267 12.49 10.36 26.85
N LEU A 268 12.93 10.97 25.75
CA LEU A 268 13.11 12.40 25.59
C LEU A 268 11.88 13.08 24.96
N THR A 269 11.37 14.11 25.63
CA THR A 269 10.37 15.05 25.12
C THR A 269 10.89 16.47 25.32
N ALA A 270 10.84 17.32 24.30
CA ALA A 270 11.33 18.71 24.34
C ALA A 270 10.20 19.71 24.09
N ASN A 271 10.37 20.94 24.56
CA ASN A 271 9.51 22.09 24.25
C ASN A 271 10.34 23.26 23.70
N PHE A 272 9.72 24.03 22.81
CA PHE A 272 10.25 25.28 22.27
C PHE A 272 9.23 26.40 22.49
N ASP A 273 9.66 27.48 23.13
CA ASP A 273 8.77 28.51 23.68
C ASP A 273 8.72 29.77 22.82
N PHE A 274 7.53 30.35 22.72
CA PHE A 274 7.24 31.55 21.96
C PHE A 274 6.22 32.43 22.70
N SER A 275 6.28 33.75 22.45
CA SER A 275 5.12 34.64 22.67
C SER A 275 4.40 34.81 21.34
N THR A 276 3.07 34.94 21.33
CA THR A 276 2.26 35.13 20.11
C THR A 276 1.25 36.27 20.29
N LYS A 277 1.00 36.98 19.20
CA LYS A 277 -0.18 37.85 19.07
C LYS A 277 -1.39 37.05 18.61
N GLU A 278 -2.56 37.66 18.72
CA GLU A 278 -3.81 37.07 18.24
C GLU A 278 -3.70 36.73 16.74
N ASN A 279 -4.02 35.48 16.38
CA ASN A 279 -3.89 34.92 15.04
C ASN A 279 -2.46 34.92 14.47
N GLU A 280 -1.43 35.03 15.31
CA GLU A 280 -0.05 34.91 14.84
C GLU A 280 0.24 33.48 14.40
N LYS A 281 0.88 33.35 13.24
CA LYS A 281 1.23 32.07 12.63
C LYS A 281 2.68 31.72 12.89
N ILE A 282 2.91 30.63 13.61
CA ILE A 282 4.24 29.99 13.70
C ILE A 282 4.27 28.84 12.71
N LYS A 283 5.26 28.83 11.83
CA LYS A 283 5.43 27.80 10.81
C LYS A 283 6.65 26.95 11.12
N VAL A 284 6.54 25.64 10.91
CA VAL A 284 7.61 24.67 11.17
C VAL A 284 7.87 23.86 9.91
N LYS A 285 9.10 23.87 9.41
CA LYS A 285 9.53 22.93 8.36
C LYS A 285 10.31 21.81 9.01
N PHE A 286 9.97 20.57 8.70
CA PHE A 286 10.52 19.38 9.32
C PHE A 286 10.92 18.38 8.24
N ALA A 287 12.22 18.28 7.97
CA ALA A 287 12.75 17.38 6.95
C ALA A 287 13.24 16.08 7.58
N LEU A 288 13.01 14.97 6.89
CA LEU A 288 13.49 13.65 7.28
C LEU A 288 14.70 13.23 6.42
N SER A 289 15.55 12.37 6.98
CA SER A 289 16.58 11.62 6.26
C SER A 289 16.85 10.28 6.96
N ALA A 290 17.10 9.22 6.20
CA ALA A 290 17.56 7.94 6.74
C ALA A 290 19.09 7.88 6.95
N VAL A 291 19.80 8.91 6.49
CA VAL A 291 21.26 8.95 6.38
C VAL A 291 21.87 9.76 7.51
N SER A 292 21.46 11.04 7.65
CA SER A 292 22.08 11.97 8.60
C SER A 292 21.26 13.25 8.80
N THR A 293 21.59 14.03 9.83
CA THR A 293 21.06 15.39 10.01
C THR A 293 21.49 16.33 8.87
N GLU A 294 22.68 16.15 8.29
CA GLU A 294 23.12 16.90 7.11
C GLU A 294 22.25 16.59 5.87
N GLY A 295 21.92 15.32 5.68
CA GLY A 295 20.97 14.86 4.66
C GLY A 295 19.60 15.52 4.81
N ALA A 296 19.06 15.51 6.04
CA ALA A 296 17.80 16.18 6.35
C ALA A 296 17.86 17.70 6.06
N LEU A 297 18.97 18.37 6.38
CA LEU A 297 19.17 19.79 6.05
C LEU A 297 19.23 20.04 4.53
N LYS A 298 19.84 19.15 3.75
CA LYS A 298 19.86 19.24 2.28
C LYS A 298 18.46 19.08 1.71
N ASN A 299 17.71 18.08 2.19
CA ASN A 299 16.32 17.86 1.81
C ASN A 299 15.47 19.10 2.08
N LEU A 300 15.60 19.69 3.28
CA LEU A 300 14.88 20.90 3.67
C LEU A 300 15.16 22.08 2.73
N LYS A 301 16.45 22.34 2.45
CA LYS A 301 16.89 23.47 1.60
C LYS A 301 16.48 23.28 0.14
N ALA A 302 16.53 22.05 -0.37
CA ALA A 302 16.20 21.75 -1.75
C ALA A 302 14.69 21.83 -2.02
N GLU A 303 13.87 21.26 -1.14
CA GLU A 303 12.43 21.13 -1.38
C GLU A 303 11.63 22.35 -0.87
N VAL A 304 12.01 22.93 0.28
CA VAL A 304 11.26 24.04 0.90
C VAL A 304 12.21 25.13 1.44
N PRO A 305 12.86 25.92 0.56
CA PRO A 305 13.79 26.99 0.98
C PRO A 305 13.10 28.22 1.61
N HIS A 306 11.79 28.37 1.45
CA HIS A 306 10.99 29.51 1.93
C HIS A 306 10.06 29.14 3.09
N PHE A 307 9.30 30.11 3.61
CA PHE A 307 8.21 29.90 4.58
C PHE A 307 6.81 30.18 4.00
N ASP A 308 6.63 30.06 2.69
CA ASP A 308 5.32 30.14 2.01
C ASP A 308 4.61 28.77 2.03
N PHE A 309 3.67 28.60 2.97
CA PHE A 309 2.90 27.37 3.18
C PHE A 309 1.95 27.09 2.01
N ASP A 310 1.20 28.09 1.55
CA ASP A 310 0.22 27.94 0.47
C ASP A 310 0.90 27.57 -0.85
N LYS A 311 2.12 28.05 -1.07
CA LYS A 311 2.91 27.64 -2.23
C LYS A 311 3.25 26.14 -2.21
N VAL A 312 3.66 25.60 -1.06
CA VAL A 312 3.95 24.15 -0.93
C VAL A 312 2.66 23.35 -1.10
N ARG A 313 1.58 23.72 -0.40
CA ARG A 313 0.27 23.08 -0.53
C ARG A 313 -0.20 23.03 -1.98
N LYS A 314 -0.13 24.15 -2.71
CA LYS A 314 -0.52 24.23 -4.13
C LYS A 314 0.35 23.35 -5.02
N ALA A 315 1.67 23.30 -4.76
CA ALA A 315 2.57 22.43 -5.51
C ALA A 315 2.27 20.95 -5.27
N THR A 316 2.04 20.55 -4.02
CA THR A 316 1.67 19.17 -3.66
C THR A 316 0.32 18.77 -4.27
N LYS A 317 -0.70 19.65 -4.18
CA LYS A 317 -2.00 19.45 -4.84
C LYS A 317 -1.85 19.28 -6.36
N ALA A 318 -0.96 20.06 -7.00
CA ALA A 318 -0.71 19.95 -8.43
C ALA A 318 -0.04 18.62 -8.81
N GLU A 319 0.86 18.09 -7.98
CA GLU A 319 1.43 16.76 -8.21
C GLU A 319 0.36 15.67 -8.03
N TRP A 320 -0.51 15.76 -7.02
CA TRP A 320 -1.67 14.87 -6.89
C TRP A 320 -2.58 14.93 -8.11
N GLN A 321 -2.93 16.12 -8.60
CA GLN A 321 -3.73 16.29 -9.81
C GLN A 321 -3.11 15.56 -11.01
N LYS A 322 -1.79 15.68 -11.18
CA LYS A 322 -1.04 15.01 -12.24
C LYS A 322 -1.08 13.49 -12.09
N GLN A 323 -0.91 12.95 -10.88
CA GLN A 323 -0.99 11.51 -10.64
C GLN A 323 -2.42 10.97 -10.85
N LEU A 324 -3.45 11.63 -10.33
CA LEU A 324 -4.85 11.23 -10.52
C LEU A 324 -5.27 11.33 -12.00
N SER A 325 -4.67 12.22 -12.77
CA SER A 325 -4.92 12.36 -14.22
C SER A 325 -4.42 11.17 -15.06
N ARG A 326 -3.66 10.23 -14.47
CA ARG A 326 -3.25 8.99 -15.16
C ARG A 326 -4.44 8.14 -15.59
N VAL A 327 -5.52 8.16 -14.81
CA VAL A 327 -6.77 7.47 -15.13
C VAL A 327 -7.94 8.43 -14.94
N GLN A 328 -8.59 8.79 -16.04
CA GLN A 328 -9.72 9.71 -16.01
C GLN A 328 -11.02 8.94 -16.20
N VAL A 329 -11.98 9.10 -15.28
CA VAL A 329 -13.24 8.36 -15.33
C VAL A 329 -14.46 9.28 -15.46
N ALA A 330 -15.41 8.86 -16.28
CA ALA A 330 -16.77 9.37 -16.30
C ALA A 330 -17.66 8.38 -15.54
N ALA A 331 -18.23 8.85 -14.43
CA ALA A 331 -19.13 8.09 -13.56
C ALA A 331 -19.94 9.07 -12.69
N SER A 332 -20.84 8.55 -11.85
CA SER A 332 -21.52 9.35 -10.82
C SER A 332 -20.51 9.98 -9.84
N GLU A 333 -20.91 11.05 -9.17
CA GLU A 333 -20.06 11.74 -8.19
C GLU A 333 -19.58 10.82 -7.07
N GLU A 334 -20.48 10.05 -6.46
CA GLU A 334 -20.13 9.04 -5.44
C GLU A 334 -19.10 8.03 -5.96
N LYS A 335 -19.25 7.58 -7.22
CA LYS A 335 -18.34 6.63 -7.83
C LYS A 335 -16.97 7.25 -8.11
N LYS A 336 -16.93 8.52 -8.52
CA LYS A 336 -15.69 9.27 -8.67
C LYS A 336 -14.99 9.42 -7.32
N VAL A 337 -15.72 9.65 -6.23
CA VAL A 337 -15.12 9.74 -4.89
C VAL A 337 -14.41 8.45 -4.53
N THR A 338 -15.11 7.31 -4.56
CA THR A 338 -14.47 6.01 -4.27
C THR A 338 -13.31 5.71 -5.21
N PHE A 339 -13.46 5.95 -6.53
CA PHE A 339 -12.41 5.67 -7.51
C PHE A 339 -11.15 6.51 -7.31
N TYR A 340 -11.30 7.82 -7.12
CA TYR A 340 -10.15 8.71 -6.97
C TYR A 340 -9.51 8.61 -5.59
N THR A 341 -10.28 8.29 -4.54
CA THR A 341 -9.68 7.92 -3.25
C THR A 341 -8.89 6.62 -3.32
N SER A 342 -9.40 5.57 -3.99
CA SER A 342 -8.60 4.35 -4.21
C SER A 342 -7.34 4.65 -5.01
N LEU A 343 -7.42 5.50 -6.05
CA LEU A 343 -6.22 5.88 -6.82
C LEU A 343 -5.24 6.70 -5.99
N TYR A 344 -5.72 7.52 -5.05
CA TYR A 344 -4.91 8.22 -4.06
C TYR A 344 -4.17 7.24 -3.15
N HIS A 345 -4.86 6.27 -2.54
CA HIS A 345 -4.24 5.25 -1.68
C HIS A 345 -3.19 4.41 -2.42
N SER A 346 -3.47 3.98 -3.64
CA SER A 346 -2.50 3.27 -4.50
C SER A 346 -1.26 4.09 -4.85
N PHE A 347 -1.21 5.39 -4.55
CA PHE A 347 -0.04 6.25 -4.77
C PHE A 347 0.59 6.77 -3.47
N ILE A 348 0.20 6.24 -2.30
CA ILE A 348 0.88 6.53 -1.03
C ILE A 348 2.13 5.65 -0.88
N ASN A 349 2.00 4.34 -1.09
CA ASN A 349 3.10 3.37 -0.96
C ASN A 349 3.40 2.66 -2.29
N PRO A 350 4.64 2.14 -2.51
CA PRO A 350 5.87 2.33 -1.72
C PRO A 350 6.38 3.78 -1.67
N VAL A 351 7.14 4.16 -0.63
CA VAL A 351 7.63 5.55 -0.46
C VAL A 351 9.08 5.71 -0.93
N GLU A 352 9.41 6.87 -1.47
CA GLU A 352 10.78 7.24 -1.81
C GLU A 352 11.68 7.22 -0.56
N TYR A 353 12.84 6.56 -0.62
CA TYR A 353 13.72 6.30 0.51
C TYR A 353 15.18 6.59 0.16
N MET A 354 15.45 7.83 -0.21
CA MET A 354 16.79 8.39 -0.40
C MET A 354 16.75 9.91 -0.19
N ASP A 355 17.86 10.52 0.20
CA ASP A 355 18.01 11.97 0.26
C ASP A 355 18.08 12.59 -1.14
N VAL A 356 17.96 13.92 -1.24
CA VAL A 356 18.03 14.65 -2.52
C VAL A 356 19.38 14.52 -3.23
N ASP A 357 20.43 14.10 -2.52
CA ASP A 357 21.74 13.77 -3.10
C ASP A 357 21.86 12.29 -3.54
N GLY A 358 20.77 11.53 -3.44
CA GLY A 358 20.67 10.13 -3.85
C GLY A 358 21.24 9.12 -2.85
N LYS A 359 21.71 9.57 -1.68
CA LYS A 359 22.17 8.65 -0.62
C LYS A 359 20.99 8.01 0.11
N TYR A 360 21.14 6.76 0.49
CA TYR A 360 20.14 6.03 1.28
C TYR A 360 20.78 5.06 2.25
N ARG A 361 20.02 4.66 3.27
CA ARG A 361 20.40 3.61 4.22
C ARG A 361 20.08 2.26 3.62
N GLY A 362 21.08 1.43 3.36
CA GLY A 362 20.89 0.07 2.86
C GLY A 362 20.37 -0.91 3.92
N LEU A 363 20.04 -2.12 3.50
CA LEU A 363 19.62 -3.22 4.37
C LEU A 363 20.71 -3.62 5.38
N ASP A 364 21.97 -3.49 4.98
CA ASP A 364 23.15 -3.69 5.82
C ASP A 364 23.46 -2.50 6.76
N HIS A 365 22.58 -1.50 6.76
CA HIS A 365 22.70 -0.21 7.44
C HIS A 365 23.91 0.65 7.02
N ASN A 366 24.64 0.27 5.97
CA ASN A 366 25.61 1.16 5.35
C ASN A 366 24.89 2.28 4.57
N ILE A 367 25.64 3.33 4.24
CA ILE A 367 25.14 4.39 3.36
C ILE A 367 25.52 4.05 1.93
N HIS A 368 24.52 3.89 1.08
CA HIS A 368 24.67 3.59 -0.34
C HIS A 368 24.26 4.80 -1.16
N GLN A 369 24.69 4.83 -2.42
CA GLN A 369 24.32 5.83 -3.41
C GLN A 369 23.41 5.18 -4.46
N ALA A 370 22.25 5.77 -4.72
CA ALA A 370 21.41 5.33 -5.82
C ALA A 370 21.96 5.88 -7.14
N GLU A 371 22.26 4.99 -8.09
CA GLU A 371 22.80 5.33 -9.40
C GLU A 371 21.83 4.90 -10.51
N GLY A 372 21.20 5.87 -11.18
CA GLY A 372 20.29 5.59 -12.29
C GLY A 372 18.91 5.07 -11.89
N PHE A 373 18.57 5.08 -10.60
CA PHE A 373 17.24 4.77 -10.08
C PHE A 373 16.93 5.61 -8.83
N THR A 374 15.65 5.76 -8.50
CA THR A 374 15.21 6.27 -7.18
C THR A 374 15.01 5.09 -6.22
N ASN A 375 15.60 5.14 -5.03
CA ASN A 375 15.39 4.09 -4.04
C ASN A 375 14.00 4.22 -3.37
N TYR A 376 13.28 3.11 -3.21
CA TYR A 376 11.99 3.02 -2.53
C TYR A 376 12.01 2.03 -1.36
N THR A 377 11.07 2.18 -0.44
CA THR A 377 10.83 1.25 0.67
C THR A 377 9.34 1.13 1.01
N VAL A 378 8.98 0.25 1.95
CA VAL A 378 7.61 -0.21 2.23
C VAL A 378 7.12 -1.10 1.09
N PHE A 379 7.63 -2.33 1.07
CA PHE A 379 7.24 -3.37 0.12
C PHE A 379 6.40 -4.43 0.83
N SER A 380 5.07 -4.24 0.85
CA SER A 380 4.09 -5.20 1.39
C SER A 380 3.78 -6.28 0.35
N LEU A 381 4.77 -7.13 0.06
CA LEU A 381 4.78 -7.86 -1.21
C LEU A 381 3.77 -8.97 -1.27
N TRP A 382 3.40 -9.60 -0.14
CA TRP A 382 2.37 -10.64 -0.09
C TRP A 382 1.01 -10.13 -0.57
N ASP A 383 0.71 -8.85 -0.36
CA ASP A 383 -0.52 -8.21 -0.84
C ASP A 383 -0.32 -7.65 -2.24
N THR A 384 0.69 -6.80 -2.37
CA THR A 384 0.82 -5.88 -3.49
C THR A 384 1.21 -6.53 -4.82
N TYR A 385 1.74 -7.77 -4.84
CA TYR A 385 1.98 -8.47 -6.11
C TYR A 385 0.68 -8.75 -6.87
N ARG A 386 -0.46 -8.83 -6.17
CA ARG A 386 -1.74 -9.32 -6.69
C ARG A 386 -2.38 -8.31 -7.62
N ALA A 387 -2.41 -7.03 -7.24
CA ALA A 387 -3.03 -5.96 -8.05
C ALA A 387 -2.26 -4.64 -8.01
N GLN A 388 -1.68 -4.24 -6.87
CA GLN A 388 -1.01 -2.95 -6.73
C GLN A 388 0.21 -2.81 -7.67
N HIS A 389 1.16 -3.75 -7.64
CA HIS A 389 2.31 -3.73 -8.55
C HIS A 389 1.92 -3.93 -10.04
N PRO A 390 0.96 -4.81 -10.39
CA PRO A 390 0.39 -4.86 -11.75
C PRO A 390 -0.21 -3.53 -12.21
N LEU A 391 -0.89 -2.78 -11.33
CA LEU A 391 -1.42 -1.45 -11.63
C LEU A 391 -0.28 -0.48 -11.91
N LEU A 392 0.70 -0.38 -10.99
CA LEU A 392 1.85 0.51 -11.14
C LEU A 392 2.64 0.19 -12.41
N SER A 393 2.87 -1.07 -12.74
CA SER A 393 3.57 -1.45 -13.98
C SER A 393 2.81 -1.06 -15.25
N LEU A 394 1.47 -0.95 -15.17
CA LEU A 394 0.64 -0.50 -16.29
C LEU A 394 0.64 1.02 -16.46
N ILE A 395 0.53 1.80 -15.36
CA ILE A 395 0.31 3.26 -15.42
C ILE A 395 1.47 4.13 -14.91
N GLN A 396 2.47 3.54 -14.28
CA GLN A 396 3.70 4.16 -13.75
C GLN A 396 4.96 3.31 -14.04
N PRO A 397 5.18 2.77 -15.26
CA PRO A 397 6.26 1.81 -15.51
C PRO A 397 7.64 2.34 -15.12
N LYS A 398 7.96 3.63 -15.30
CA LYS A 398 9.25 4.18 -14.83
C LYS A 398 9.46 3.99 -13.33
N ARG A 399 8.43 4.25 -12.53
CA ARG A 399 8.49 4.09 -11.08
C ARG A 399 8.53 2.61 -10.69
N SER A 400 7.83 1.73 -11.43
CA SER A 400 7.96 0.29 -11.23
C SER A 400 9.40 -0.20 -11.46
N ALA A 401 10.13 0.35 -12.43
CA ALA A 401 11.53 0.03 -12.65
C ALA A 401 12.41 0.46 -11.46
N ASP A 402 12.19 1.66 -10.91
CA ASP A 402 12.88 2.12 -9.70
C ASP A 402 12.60 1.23 -8.48
N MET A 403 11.33 0.82 -8.28
CA MET A 403 10.94 -0.09 -7.21
C MET A 403 11.62 -1.45 -7.35
N ILE A 404 11.68 -2.01 -8.56
CA ILE A 404 12.39 -3.26 -8.82
C ILE A 404 13.89 -3.09 -8.58
N ASN A 405 14.51 -2.01 -9.04
CA ASN A 405 15.92 -1.75 -8.78
C ASN A 405 16.22 -1.60 -7.28
N SER A 406 15.26 -1.08 -6.50
CA SER A 406 15.33 -1.04 -5.03
C SER A 406 15.28 -2.44 -4.42
N MET A 407 14.41 -3.33 -4.92
CA MET A 407 14.37 -4.74 -4.50
C MET A 407 15.67 -5.48 -4.85
N LEU A 408 16.27 -5.18 -6.00
CA LEU A 408 17.57 -5.75 -6.39
C LEU A 408 18.72 -5.20 -5.54
N ALA A 409 18.68 -3.92 -5.17
CA ALA A 409 19.64 -3.34 -4.23
C ALA A 409 19.52 -3.99 -2.84
N HIS A 410 18.29 -4.24 -2.37
CA HIS A 410 18.03 -5.01 -1.15
C HIS A 410 18.64 -6.41 -1.24
N TYR A 411 18.42 -7.14 -2.35
CA TYR A 411 19.02 -8.45 -2.58
C TYR A 411 20.56 -8.43 -2.52
N ASP A 412 21.19 -7.45 -3.18
CA ASP A 412 22.65 -7.33 -3.20
C ASP A 412 23.23 -7.12 -1.80
N GLN A 413 22.53 -6.33 -0.98
CA GLN A 413 22.89 -5.98 0.40
C GLN A 413 22.50 -7.07 1.42
N SER A 414 21.67 -8.03 1.03
CA SER A 414 21.19 -9.11 1.91
C SER A 414 22.30 -10.13 2.19
N VAL A 415 22.57 -10.37 3.47
CA VAL A 415 23.44 -11.48 3.93
C VAL A 415 22.83 -12.85 3.63
N HIS A 416 21.52 -12.91 3.39
CA HIS A 416 20.80 -14.13 3.02
C HIS A 416 20.78 -14.35 1.50
N LYS A 417 21.13 -13.32 0.71
CA LYS A 417 20.96 -13.32 -0.76
C LYS A 417 19.54 -13.73 -1.16
N ILE A 418 18.58 -13.06 -0.54
CA ILE A 418 17.15 -13.17 -0.83
C ILE A 418 16.62 -11.78 -1.14
N LEU A 419 15.68 -11.70 -2.08
CA LEU A 419 14.86 -10.52 -2.34
C LEU A 419 14.01 -10.18 -1.09
N PRO A 420 13.51 -8.93 -0.98
CA PRO A 420 12.65 -8.57 0.15
C PRO A 420 11.40 -9.46 0.21
N ILE A 421 10.98 -9.81 1.42
CA ILE A 421 9.69 -10.48 1.68
C ILE A 421 8.68 -9.43 2.11
N TRP A 422 8.96 -8.73 3.22
CA TRP A 422 8.29 -7.49 3.56
C TRP A 422 9.31 -6.57 4.22
N SER A 423 9.56 -5.45 3.56
CA SER A 423 10.65 -4.57 3.97
C SER A 423 10.23 -3.11 4.05
N HIS A 424 10.78 -2.42 5.03
CA HIS A 424 10.61 -0.98 5.20
C HIS A 424 11.84 -0.37 5.85
N PHE A 425 12.15 0.88 5.49
CA PHE A 425 13.17 1.72 6.11
C PHE A 425 14.53 0.99 6.30
N GLY A 426 14.98 0.28 5.26
CA GLY A 426 16.25 -0.46 5.28
C GLY A 426 16.25 -1.69 6.20
N ASN A 427 15.09 -2.27 6.50
CA ASN A 427 14.93 -3.48 7.30
C ASN A 427 14.09 -4.52 6.54
N GLU A 428 14.47 -5.78 6.63
CA GLU A 428 13.61 -6.93 6.33
C GLU A 428 12.93 -7.40 7.62
N ASN A 429 11.64 -7.70 7.57
CA ASN A 429 10.86 -8.11 8.74
C ASN A 429 10.15 -9.47 8.59
N TRP A 430 10.26 -10.10 7.42
CA TRP A 430 9.83 -11.48 7.14
C TRP A 430 8.33 -11.74 7.22
N CYS A 431 7.52 -10.68 7.26
CA CYS A 431 6.09 -10.76 6.95
C CYS A 431 5.93 -10.95 5.43
N MET A 432 4.88 -11.55 4.87
CA MET A 432 4.19 -12.73 5.38
C MET A 432 4.95 -13.98 4.91
N ILE A 433 4.30 -14.81 4.08
CA ILE A 433 4.87 -16.00 3.44
C ILE A 433 5.20 -15.72 1.96
N GLY A 434 5.74 -16.72 1.27
CA GLY A 434 6.06 -16.60 -0.16
C GLY A 434 7.39 -15.87 -0.41
N TYR A 435 7.77 -15.71 -1.67
CA TYR A 435 8.89 -14.83 -2.05
C TYR A 435 8.44 -13.87 -3.17
N HIS A 436 7.38 -13.14 -2.87
CA HIS A 436 6.55 -12.43 -3.86
C HIS A 436 7.19 -11.21 -4.55
N ALA A 437 8.39 -10.79 -4.14
CA ALA A 437 9.23 -9.93 -4.97
C ALA A 437 9.44 -10.54 -6.37
N VAL A 438 9.50 -11.88 -6.47
CA VAL A 438 9.69 -12.60 -7.73
C VAL A 438 8.54 -12.33 -8.72
N PRO A 439 7.26 -12.62 -8.41
CA PRO A 439 6.12 -12.21 -9.22
C PRO A 439 6.10 -10.74 -9.64
N VAL A 440 6.44 -9.81 -8.74
CA VAL A 440 6.48 -8.38 -9.06
C VAL A 440 7.50 -8.08 -10.16
N ILE A 441 8.72 -8.60 -10.01
CA ILE A 441 9.81 -8.45 -10.97
C ILE A 441 9.44 -9.10 -12.30
N VAL A 442 8.97 -10.35 -12.24
CA VAL A 442 8.65 -11.14 -13.43
C VAL A 442 7.52 -10.50 -14.21
N ASP A 443 6.38 -10.18 -13.58
CA ASP A 443 5.21 -9.62 -14.28
C ASP A 443 5.59 -8.38 -15.07
N ALA A 444 6.35 -7.47 -14.45
CA ALA A 444 6.80 -6.27 -15.11
C ALA A 444 7.74 -6.58 -16.30
N LEU A 445 8.73 -7.45 -16.13
CA LEU A 445 9.72 -7.77 -17.16
C LEU A 445 9.12 -8.52 -18.36
N VAL A 446 8.21 -9.47 -18.13
CA VAL A 446 7.53 -10.22 -19.21
C VAL A 446 6.53 -9.33 -19.96
N ASN A 447 5.97 -8.32 -19.28
CA ASN A 447 5.15 -7.27 -19.89
C ASN A 447 5.98 -6.17 -20.58
N GLY A 448 7.31 -6.31 -20.63
CA GLY A 448 8.19 -5.46 -21.44
C GLY A 448 8.71 -4.23 -20.72
N LEU A 449 8.68 -4.20 -19.39
CA LEU A 449 9.29 -3.13 -18.61
C LEU A 449 10.79 -2.95 -18.97
N GLN A 450 11.22 -1.69 -19.02
CA GLN A 450 12.59 -1.28 -19.33
C GLN A 450 13.27 -0.71 -18.08
N GLY A 451 14.60 -0.59 -18.09
CA GLY A 451 15.37 0.02 -17.00
C GLY A 451 15.73 -0.94 -15.86
N VAL A 452 15.58 -2.24 -16.07
CA VAL A 452 15.96 -3.31 -15.12
C VAL A 452 16.87 -4.30 -15.84
N ASP A 453 17.99 -4.67 -15.20
CA ASP A 453 18.87 -5.73 -15.68
C ASP A 453 18.20 -7.10 -15.49
N LYS A 454 17.85 -7.74 -16.60
CA LYS A 454 17.12 -9.02 -16.61
C LYS A 454 17.96 -10.20 -16.12
N GLU A 455 19.27 -10.19 -16.33
CA GLU A 455 20.14 -11.28 -15.86
C GLU A 455 20.33 -11.17 -14.35
N ARG A 456 20.59 -9.95 -13.83
CA ARG A 456 20.62 -9.70 -12.38
C ARG A 456 19.29 -10.03 -11.71
N ALA A 457 18.18 -9.68 -12.35
CA ALA A 457 16.85 -10.00 -11.86
C ALA A 457 16.61 -11.52 -11.78
N LEU A 458 16.91 -12.26 -12.85
CA LEU A 458 16.77 -13.71 -12.87
C LEU A 458 17.67 -14.37 -11.80
N GLU A 459 18.92 -13.91 -11.64
CA GLU A 459 19.81 -14.39 -10.57
C GLU A 459 19.18 -14.21 -9.18
N ALA A 460 18.66 -13.02 -8.88
CA ALA A 460 18.02 -12.74 -7.60
C ALA A 460 16.77 -13.60 -7.36
N CYS A 461 15.95 -13.82 -8.40
CA CYS A 461 14.79 -14.70 -8.32
C CYS A 461 15.20 -16.16 -8.03
N LEU A 462 16.21 -16.68 -8.73
CA LEU A 462 16.72 -18.04 -8.53
C LEU A 462 17.34 -18.21 -7.14
N SER A 463 18.11 -17.23 -6.67
CA SER A 463 18.71 -17.27 -5.33
C SER A 463 17.63 -17.33 -4.25
N SER A 464 16.59 -16.48 -4.38
CA SER A 464 15.48 -16.43 -3.43
C SER A 464 14.72 -17.75 -3.37
N ALA A 465 14.35 -18.30 -4.53
CA ALA A 465 13.59 -19.55 -4.64
C ALA A 465 14.40 -20.82 -4.26
N ASN A 466 15.70 -20.69 -3.97
CA ASN A 466 16.58 -21.79 -3.57
C ASN A 466 17.24 -21.58 -2.20
N TYR A 467 16.89 -20.52 -1.46
CA TYR A 467 17.42 -20.27 -0.13
C TYR A 467 16.78 -21.21 0.91
N LYS A 468 17.32 -22.43 1.03
CA LYS A 468 16.75 -23.56 1.80
C LYS A 468 16.40 -23.27 3.26
N LYS A 469 16.99 -22.25 3.87
CA LYS A 469 16.78 -21.89 5.29
C LYS A 469 15.55 -21.03 5.51
N TYR A 470 14.98 -20.43 4.45
CA TYR A 470 13.77 -19.63 4.56
C TYR A 470 12.53 -20.50 4.44
N ASP A 471 11.64 -20.34 5.42
CA ASP A 471 10.26 -20.80 5.50
C ASP A 471 9.92 -22.07 4.68
N GLY A 472 10.60 -23.17 5.01
CA GLY A 472 10.33 -24.49 4.44
C GLY A 472 10.82 -24.72 3.01
N ILE A 473 11.53 -23.80 2.35
CA ILE A 473 12.06 -24.00 0.98
C ILE A 473 12.86 -25.29 0.86
N GLY A 474 13.71 -25.61 1.84
CA GLY A 474 14.50 -26.85 1.80
C GLY A 474 13.64 -28.12 1.73
N ASP A 475 12.54 -28.16 2.47
CA ASP A 475 11.58 -29.27 2.47
C ASP A 475 10.69 -29.22 1.22
N TYR A 476 10.27 -28.04 0.77
CA TYR A 476 9.56 -27.86 -0.51
C TYR A 476 10.33 -28.44 -1.69
N LEU A 477 11.64 -28.16 -1.79
CA LEU A 477 12.50 -28.70 -2.84
C LEU A 477 12.70 -30.23 -2.73
N SER A 478 12.62 -30.78 -1.52
CA SER A 478 12.87 -32.21 -1.25
C SER A 478 11.62 -33.07 -1.42
N TYR A 479 10.46 -32.57 -0.98
CA TYR A 479 9.20 -33.32 -0.95
C TYR A 479 8.19 -32.86 -2.02
N GLY A 480 8.41 -31.69 -2.64
CA GLY A 480 7.44 -31.05 -3.53
C GLY A 480 6.28 -30.37 -2.78
N TYR A 481 6.39 -30.19 -1.47
CA TYR A 481 5.48 -29.45 -0.61
C TYR A 481 6.17 -29.11 0.72
N VAL A 482 5.66 -28.13 1.46
CA VAL A 482 6.08 -27.82 2.83
C VAL A 482 5.26 -28.66 3.82
N PRO A 483 5.89 -29.59 4.56
CA PRO A 483 5.19 -30.43 5.53
C PRO A 483 4.67 -29.64 6.73
N HIS A 484 3.58 -30.11 7.34
CA HIS A 484 2.95 -29.47 8.51
C HIS A 484 3.89 -29.38 9.72
N GLU A 485 4.79 -30.35 9.90
CA GLU A 485 5.78 -30.34 10.98
C GLU A 485 6.85 -29.26 10.77
N THR A 486 7.04 -28.81 9.53
CA THR A 486 7.97 -27.74 9.18
C THR A 486 7.32 -26.38 9.37
N SER A 487 6.07 -26.24 8.92
CA SER A 487 5.28 -25.02 9.12
C SER A 487 3.81 -25.37 9.26
N ARG A 488 3.16 -24.78 10.29
CA ARG A 488 1.72 -24.93 10.53
C ARG A 488 0.86 -24.35 9.39
N VAL A 489 1.46 -23.50 8.56
CA VAL A 489 0.84 -22.89 7.36
C VAL A 489 1.45 -23.41 6.04
N GLY A 490 2.09 -24.59 6.09
CA GLY A 490 2.80 -25.19 4.95
C GLY A 490 1.97 -25.43 3.69
N ALA A 491 0.64 -25.55 3.78
CA ALA A 491 -0.21 -25.68 2.61
C ALA A 491 -0.33 -24.36 1.83
N SER A 492 -0.56 -23.24 2.53
CA SER A 492 -0.52 -21.89 1.91
C SER A 492 0.84 -21.63 1.26
N ILE A 493 1.93 -21.89 1.98
CA ILE A 493 3.31 -21.73 1.47
C ILE A 493 3.53 -22.54 0.19
N THR A 494 3.09 -23.81 0.17
CA THR A 494 3.25 -24.67 -1.01
C THR A 494 2.52 -24.14 -2.24
N LEU A 495 1.30 -23.64 -2.06
CA LEU A 495 0.50 -23.07 -3.15
C LEU A 495 1.14 -21.80 -3.71
N GLU A 496 1.61 -20.92 -2.82
CA GLU A 496 2.25 -19.66 -3.18
C GLU A 496 3.63 -19.86 -3.82
N TYR A 497 4.48 -20.75 -3.29
CA TYR A 497 5.74 -21.12 -3.94
C TYR A 497 5.52 -21.75 -5.32
N SER A 498 4.48 -22.58 -5.50
CA SER A 498 4.12 -23.08 -6.83
C SER A 498 3.75 -21.97 -7.81
N TYR A 499 3.10 -20.91 -7.35
CA TYR A 499 2.84 -19.75 -8.19
C TYR A 499 4.12 -18.93 -8.46
N ASP A 500 4.93 -18.66 -7.44
CA ASP A 500 6.18 -17.92 -7.60
C ASP A 500 7.13 -18.63 -8.57
N ASP A 501 7.23 -19.96 -8.49
CA ASP A 501 8.01 -20.79 -9.42
C ASP A 501 7.48 -20.71 -10.86
N TYR A 502 6.16 -20.66 -11.06
CA TYR A 502 5.58 -20.42 -12.37
C TYR A 502 6.08 -19.11 -13.00
N THR A 503 6.19 -18.06 -12.19
CA THR A 503 6.65 -16.75 -12.68
C THR A 503 8.13 -16.80 -13.10
N ILE A 504 9.00 -17.47 -12.32
CA ILE A 504 10.40 -17.71 -12.72
C ILE A 504 10.46 -18.44 -14.08
N ALA A 505 9.61 -19.44 -14.29
CA ALA A 505 9.54 -20.14 -15.56
C ALA A 505 9.14 -19.21 -16.72
N GLN A 506 8.26 -18.23 -16.50
CA GLN A 506 7.88 -17.26 -17.55
C GLN A 506 9.05 -16.34 -17.91
N LEU A 507 9.79 -15.82 -16.92
CA LEU A 507 10.94 -14.97 -17.18
C LEU A 507 12.06 -15.75 -17.87
N ALA A 508 12.41 -16.94 -17.38
CA ALA A 508 13.42 -17.80 -17.97
C ALA A 508 13.07 -18.12 -19.44
N LYS A 509 11.80 -18.42 -19.74
CA LYS A 509 11.32 -18.65 -21.10
C LYS A 509 11.45 -17.39 -21.97
N ALA A 510 11.07 -16.22 -21.45
CA ALA A 510 11.20 -14.95 -22.18
C ALA A 510 12.67 -14.60 -22.51
N MET A 511 13.61 -15.14 -21.73
CA MET A 511 15.06 -14.98 -21.92
C MET A 511 15.72 -16.13 -22.71
N GLY A 512 14.96 -17.13 -23.16
CA GLY A 512 15.50 -18.30 -23.87
C GLY A 512 16.32 -19.27 -22.98
N LYS A 513 16.11 -19.25 -21.66
CA LYS A 513 16.78 -20.13 -20.68
C LYS A 513 15.95 -21.41 -20.47
N ASP A 514 15.83 -22.23 -21.51
CA ASP A 514 14.88 -23.36 -21.57
C ASP A 514 15.01 -24.39 -20.43
N ALA A 515 16.23 -24.67 -19.96
CA ALA A 515 16.46 -25.61 -18.86
C ALA A 515 15.84 -25.10 -17.55
N ILE A 516 16.08 -23.83 -17.22
CA ILE A 516 15.51 -23.17 -16.03
C ILE A 516 13.98 -23.09 -16.19
N ALA A 517 13.49 -22.70 -17.37
CA ALA A 517 12.06 -22.62 -17.63
C ALA A 517 11.36 -23.97 -17.41
N LYS A 518 11.97 -25.08 -17.86
CA LYS A 518 11.44 -26.42 -17.67
C LYS A 518 11.42 -26.84 -16.20
N GLU A 519 12.50 -26.61 -15.47
CA GLU A 519 12.61 -26.96 -14.05
C GLU A 519 11.54 -26.24 -13.22
N TYR A 520 11.45 -24.92 -13.37
CA TYR A 520 10.52 -24.12 -12.60
C TYR A 520 9.06 -24.33 -13.02
N MET A 521 8.80 -24.66 -14.30
CA MET A 521 7.47 -25.09 -14.73
C MET A 521 7.07 -26.41 -14.04
N GLN A 522 8.00 -27.36 -13.85
CA GLN A 522 7.73 -28.58 -13.10
C GLN A 522 7.41 -28.30 -11.63
N ARG A 523 8.21 -27.43 -10.97
CA ARG A 523 7.94 -27.00 -9.58
C ARG A 523 6.61 -26.28 -9.44
N SER A 524 6.18 -25.55 -10.46
CA SER A 524 4.89 -24.84 -10.44
C SER A 524 3.65 -25.73 -10.32
N GLU A 525 3.80 -27.04 -10.56
CA GLU A 525 2.74 -28.04 -10.42
C GLU A 525 2.74 -28.72 -9.03
N ASN A 526 3.63 -28.33 -8.11
CA ASN A 526 3.74 -28.88 -6.76
C ASN A 526 2.47 -28.73 -5.90
N TRP A 527 1.60 -27.76 -6.20
CA TRP A 527 0.27 -27.65 -5.59
C TRP A 527 -0.54 -28.96 -5.66
N ARG A 528 -0.32 -29.78 -6.70
CA ARG A 528 -0.98 -31.08 -6.88
C ARG A 528 -0.61 -32.09 -5.80
N ASN A 529 0.57 -31.96 -5.19
CA ASN A 529 1.03 -32.87 -4.14
C ASN A 529 0.18 -32.75 -2.87
N LEU A 530 -0.46 -31.60 -2.66
CA LEU A 530 -1.36 -31.35 -1.53
C LEU A 530 -2.86 -31.41 -1.90
N PHE A 531 -3.21 -31.64 -3.17
CA PHE A 531 -4.61 -31.79 -3.57
C PHE A 531 -5.11 -33.20 -3.25
N ASP A 532 -6.03 -33.32 -2.30
CA ASP A 532 -6.64 -34.60 -1.93
C ASP A 532 -7.89 -34.86 -2.78
N ASP A 533 -7.76 -35.76 -3.76
CA ASP A 533 -8.85 -36.13 -4.68
C ASP A 533 -10.10 -36.69 -3.97
N LYS A 534 -9.99 -37.20 -2.73
CA LYS A 534 -11.13 -37.71 -1.96
C LYS A 534 -11.99 -36.58 -1.39
N THR A 535 -11.36 -35.56 -0.81
CA THR A 535 -12.07 -34.41 -0.23
C THR A 535 -12.36 -33.35 -1.30
N GLY A 536 -11.56 -33.28 -2.36
CA GLY A 536 -11.62 -32.27 -3.41
C GLY A 536 -11.00 -30.94 -3.01
N TYR A 537 -10.14 -30.94 -2.00
CA TYR A 537 -9.50 -29.76 -1.42
C TYR A 537 -8.00 -29.97 -1.23
N VAL A 538 -7.28 -28.86 -1.10
CA VAL A 538 -5.90 -28.86 -0.64
C VAL A 538 -5.86 -29.20 0.85
N ARG A 539 -4.96 -30.09 1.26
CA ARG A 539 -4.79 -30.51 2.65
C ARG A 539 -3.31 -30.52 3.01
N ALA A 540 -3.00 -30.18 4.26
CA ALA A 540 -1.64 -30.32 4.78
C ALA A 540 -1.22 -31.80 4.84
N LYS A 541 0.07 -32.06 4.60
CA LYS A 541 0.71 -33.37 4.71
C LYS A 541 1.86 -33.35 5.70
N SER A 542 2.11 -34.50 6.31
CA SER A 542 3.28 -34.75 7.15
C SER A 542 4.54 -34.98 6.32
N LYS A 543 5.72 -35.02 6.97
CA LYS A 543 6.99 -35.44 6.34
C LYS A 543 6.94 -36.89 5.83
N ALA A 544 6.10 -37.72 6.44
CA ALA A 544 5.87 -39.10 6.01
C ALA A 544 4.92 -39.22 4.81
N GLY A 545 4.33 -38.12 4.33
CA GLY A 545 3.38 -38.12 3.22
C GLY A 545 1.92 -38.35 3.63
N GLU A 546 1.65 -38.47 4.94
CA GLU A 546 0.32 -38.70 5.48
C GLU A 546 -0.49 -37.41 5.57
N TRP A 547 -1.79 -37.47 5.29
CA TRP A 547 -2.67 -36.32 5.42
C TRP A 547 -2.90 -35.97 6.90
N VAL A 548 -2.83 -34.67 7.23
CA VAL A 548 -3.20 -34.19 8.57
C VAL A 548 -4.67 -34.49 8.85
N SER A 549 -4.96 -34.99 10.06
CA SER A 549 -6.28 -35.43 10.52
C SER A 549 -6.49 -35.07 12.00
N PRO A 550 -7.70 -34.67 12.43
CA PRO A 550 -8.93 -34.51 11.63
C PRO A 550 -8.83 -33.37 10.61
N PHE A 551 -9.72 -33.37 9.61
CA PHE A 551 -9.79 -32.33 8.58
C PHE A 551 -11.18 -31.71 8.54
N ASP A 552 -11.24 -30.41 8.79
CA ASP A 552 -12.41 -29.56 8.52
C ASP A 552 -11.95 -28.48 7.51
N PRO A 553 -12.53 -28.40 6.31
CA PRO A 553 -12.10 -27.43 5.30
C PRO A 553 -12.43 -25.97 5.66
N LEU A 554 -13.24 -25.73 6.70
CA LEU A 554 -13.58 -24.38 7.18
C LEU A 554 -12.71 -23.91 8.34
N ASP A 555 -11.94 -24.80 8.96
CA ASP A 555 -11.07 -24.47 10.08
C ASP A 555 -9.90 -23.58 9.62
N THR A 556 -9.71 -22.46 10.31
CA THR A 556 -8.62 -21.51 10.07
C THR A 556 -7.44 -21.76 11.00
N HIS A 557 -7.56 -22.64 11.99
CA HIS A 557 -6.51 -22.90 12.97
C HIS A 557 -5.88 -24.28 12.77
N ALA A 558 -4.55 -24.33 12.65
CA ALA A 558 -3.75 -25.56 12.55
C ALA A 558 -4.11 -26.51 11.37
N ALA A 559 -4.81 -26.01 10.34
CA ALA A 559 -5.20 -26.78 9.16
C ALA A 559 -4.22 -26.69 7.97
N GLY A 560 -3.10 -25.97 8.11
CA GLY A 560 -2.14 -25.74 7.02
C GLY A 560 -2.21 -24.38 6.34
N PHE A 561 -3.09 -23.48 6.79
CA PHE A 561 -3.40 -22.23 6.08
C PHE A 561 -3.15 -20.99 6.94
N ILE A 562 -2.63 -19.92 6.33
CA ILE A 562 -2.46 -18.60 6.96
C ILE A 562 -3.68 -17.73 6.65
N GLU A 563 -4.25 -17.09 7.68
CA GLU A 563 -5.37 -16.13 7.57
C GLU A 563 -6.51 -16.61 6.64
N GLY A 564 -6.85 -17.89 6.75
CA GLY A 564 -7.82 -18.50 5.86
C GLY A 564 -7.97 -19.99 6.12
N ASN A 565 -8.76 -20.64 5.27
CA ASN A 565 -9.06 -22.06 5.38
C ASN A 565 -8.93 -22.76 4.02
N SER A 566 -8.97 -24.09 4.04
CA SER A 566 -8.86 -24.90 2.83
C SER A 566 -9.94 -24.57 1.79
N TRP A 567 -11.15 -24.22 2.24
CA TRP A 567 -12.27 -23.89 1.35
C TRP A 567 -11.98 -22.71 0.42
N ASN A 568 -11.25 -21.71 0.92
CA ASN A 568 -10.77 -20.56 0.15
C ASN A 568 -9.40 -20.82 -0.51
N TYR A 569 -8.40 -21.24 0.26
CA TYR A 569 -7.03 -21.39 -0.24
C TYR A 569 -6.87 -22.47 -1.31
N SER A 570 -7.74 -23.49 -1.36
CA SER A 570 -7.73 -24.46 -2.47
C SER A 570 -7.94 -23.83 -3.84
N LEU A 571 -8.42 -22.58 -3.89
CA LEU A 571 -8.60 -21.79 -5.10
C LEU A 571 -7.34 -21.02 -5.53
N TYR A 572 -6.28 -21.03 -4.71
CA TYR A 572 -5.02 -20.34 -4.98
C TYR A 572 -4.11 -21.18 -5.90
N VAL A 573 -4.53 -21.31 -7.16
CA VAL A 573 -3.74 -21.91 -8.24
C VAL A 573 -3.86 -21.01 -9.50
N PRO A 574 -3.51 -19.71 -9.40
CA PRO A 574 -3.74 -18.75 -10.48
C PRO A 574 -3.02 -19.10 -11.79
N GLN A 575 -1.89 -19.81 -11.72
CA GLN A 575 -1.13 -20.28 -12.87
C GLN A 575 -1.84 -21.40 -13.66
N ASN A 576 -2.72 -22.18 -13.03
CA ASN A 576 -3.32 -23.38 -13.63
C ASN A 576 -4.79 -23.59 -13.24
N VAL A 577 -5.62 -22.56 -13.39
CA VAL A 577 -7.04 -22.60 -13.00
C VAL A 577 -7.82 -23.69 -13.75
N SER A 578 -7.56 -23.92 -15.04
CA SER A 578 -8.23 -25.02 -15.77
C SER A 578 -7.85 -26.40 -15.23
N GLY A 579 -6.59 -26.56 -14.81
CA GLY A 579 -6.12 -27.78 -14.14
C GLY A 579 -6.79 -27.99 -12.78
N LEU A 580 -6.99 -26.93 -12.01
CA LEU A 580 -7.75 -26.95 -10.76
C LEU A 580 -9.23 -27.29 -10.99
N VAL A 581 -9.88 -26.66 -11.97
CA VAL A 581 -11.27 -26.96 -12.36
C VAL A 581 -11.43 -28.46 -12.66
N SER A 582 -10.48 -29.03 -13.39
CA SER A 582 -10.46 -30.45 -13.70
C SER A 582 -10.32 -31.33 -12.44
N LYS A 583 -9.38 -30.98 -11.54
CA LYS A 583 -9.15 -31.66 -10.26
C LYS A 583 -10.34 -31.57 -9.31
N MET A 584 -11.05 -30.44 -9.29
CA MET A 584 -12.27 -30.26 -8.50
C MET A 584 -13.50 -30.93 -9.12
N GLY A 585 -13.37 -31.70 -10.20
CA GLY A 585 -14.48 -32.47 -10.79
C GLY A 585 -15.24 -31.75 -11.91
N GLY A 586 -14.58 -30.80 -12.58
CA GLY A 586 -15.07 -30.12 -13.77
C GLY A 586 -15.85 -28.83 -13.49
N GLU A 587 -16.17 -28.11 -14.57
CA GLU A 587 -16.73 -26.75 -14.55
C GLU A 587 -18.00 -26.61 -13.71
N LYS A 588 -18.88 -27.64 -13.72
CA LYS A 588 -20.11 -27.61 -12.93
C LYS A 588 -19.81 -27.62 -11.44
N ARG A 589 -19.07 -28.61 -10.94
CA ARG A 589 -18.73 -28.73 -9.51
C ARG A 589 -17.91 -27.54 -9.03
N PHE A 590 -16.97 -27.07 -9.85
CA PHE A 590 -16.19 -25.88 -9.54
C PHE A 590 -17.07 -24.63 -9.40
N SER A 591 -17.99 -24.39 -10.35
CA SER A 591 -18.93 -23.27 -10.22
C SER A 591 -19.86 -23.40 -9.02
N ASP A 592 -20.29 -24.62 -8.67
CA ASP A 592 -21.20 -24.83 -7.53
C ASP A 592 -20.45 -24.59 -6.20
N HIS A 593 -19.15 -24.94 -6.13
CA HIS A 593 -18.26 -24.58 -5.02
C HIS A 593 -18.15 -23.07 -4.84
N LEU A 594 -17.90 -22.35 -5.94
CA LEU A 594 -17.86 -20.88 -5.89
C LEU A 594 -19.22 -20.29 -5.49
N ASP A 595 -20.35 -20.83 -5.96
CA ASP A 595 -21.67 -20.36 -5.52
C ASP A 595 -21.82 -20.51 -4.02
N SER A 596 -21.44 -21.68 -3.48
CA SER A 596 -21.46 -21.96 -2.04
C SER A 596 -20.58 -20.98 -1.28
N LEU A 597 -19.36 -20.71 -1.76
CA LEU A 597 -18.45 -19.77 -1.13
C LEU A 597 -19.09 -18.39 -0.94
N PHE A 598 -19.82 -17.87 -1.93
CA PHE A 598 -20.46 -16.55 -1.82
C PHE A 598 -21.81 -16.54 -1.06
N THR A 599 -22.37 -17.71 -0.70
CA THR A 599 -23.73 -17.79 -0.16
C THR A 599 -23.86 -18.54 1.16
N MET A 600 -22.87 -19.35 1.55
CA MET A 600 -22.88 -20.11 2.79
C MET A 600 -22.81 -19.21 4.03
N HIS A 601 -23.39 -19.64 5.15
CA HIS A 601 -23.14 -18.98 6.44
C HIS A 601 -21.90 -19.57 7.11
N ILE A 602 -20.95 -18.73 7.53
CA ILE A 602 -19.80 -19.13 8.36
C ILE A 602 -20.08 -18.76 9.84
N PRO A 603 -20.16 -19.75 10.75
CA PRO A 603 -20.21 -19.52 12.20
C PRO A 603 -18.95 -18.85 12.76
N ASP A 604 -19.11 -18.04 13.81
CA ASP A 604 -18.06 -17.14 14.34
C ASP A 604 -16.85 -17.86 14.87
N LYS A 605 -17.05 -19.05 15.44
CA LYS A 605 -15.98 -19.96 15.89
C LYS A 605 -14.89 -20.22 14.83
N TYR A 606 -15.19 -20.02 13.55
CA TYR A 606 -14.25 -20.22 12.45
C TYR A 606 -13.40 -19.01 12.12
N PHE A 607 -13.68 -17.83 12.67
CA PHE A 607 -12.87 -16.64 12.40
C PHE A 607 -12.65 -15.72 13.61
N GLU A 608 -13.28 -15.98 14.77
CA GLU A 608 -13.15 -15.19 16.01
C GLU A 608 -11.73 -15.07 16.57
N HIS A 609 -10.78 -15.86 16.05
CA HIS A 609 -9.37 -15.83 16.42
C HIS A 609 -8.48 -15.05 15.44
N ASN A 610 -9.02 -14.54 14.34
CA ASN A 610 -8.30 -13.71 13.37
C ASN A 610 -8.64 -12.24 13.61
N GLU A 611 -7.62 -11.39 13.77
CA GLU A 611 -7.82 -9.96 14.04
C GLU A 611 -8.19 -9.17 12.78
N ASP A 612 -7.82 -9.68 11.60
CA ASP A 612 -8.01 -9.11 10.26
C ASP A 612 -9.34 -9.54 9.58
N ILE A 613 -10.02 -10.56 10.10
CA ILE A 613 -11.26 -11.08 9.51
C ILE A 613 -12.48 -10.69 10.34
N THR A 614 -13.28 -9.75 9.81
CA THR A 614 -14.52 -9.29 10.44
C THR A 614 -15.76 -9.69 9.66
N ARG A 615 -16.94 -9.61 10.28
CA ARG A 615 -18.21 -9.91 9.59
C ARG A 615 -18.44 -8.98 8.40
N GLU A 616 -18.02 -7.73 8.55
CA GLU A 616 -18.10 -6.65 7.56
C GLU A 616 -17.28 -7.00 6.31
N GLY A 617 -16.15 -7.70 6.47
CA GLY A 617 -15.31 -8.22 5.38
C GLY A 617 -15.86 -9.47 4.67
N ILE A 618 -16.75 -10.21 5.31
CA ILE A 618 -17.24 -11.52 4.82
C ILE A 618 -18.47 -11.38 3.90
N MET A 619 -18.54 -12.22 2.87
CA MET A 619 -19.70 -12.44 2.00
C MET A 619 -19.92 -13.94 1.83
N GLY A 620 -20.78 -14.47 2.71
CA GLY A 620 -20.92 -15.90 2.86
C GLY A 620 -19.69 -16.50 3.54
N GLY A 621 -18.83 -17.15 2.76
CA GLY A 621 -17.48 -17.57 3.13
C GLY A 621 -16.33 -16.95 2.33
N TYR A 622 -16.64 -16.09 1.36
CA TYR A 622 -15.69 -15.23 0.68
C TYR A 622 -15.27 -14.08 1.61
N VAL A 623 -13.98 -13.84 1.79
CA VAL A 623 -13.45 -12.75 2.63
C VAL A 623 -12.84 -11.70 1.72
N HIS A 624 -13.48 -10.53 1.58
CA HIS A 624 -12.95 -9.50 0.69
C HIS A 624 -11.83 -8.67 1.31
N GLY A 625 -11.87 -8.47 2.63
CA GLY A 625 -10.81 -7.76 3.35
C GLY A 625 -9.54 -8.57 3.58
N ASN A 626 -9.35 -9.65 2.82
CA ASN A 626 -8.16 -10.49 2.90
C ASN A 626 -7.84 -11.09 1.51
N GLU A 627 -6.58 -10.98 1.14
CA GLU A 627 -5.97 -11.10 -0.18
C GLU A 627 -6.11 -12.44 -0.90
N PRO A 628 -6.10 -13.61 -0.23
CA PRO A 628 -6.24 -14.92 -0.88
C PRO A 628 -7.54 -15.07 -1.66
N SER A 629 -8.55 -14.24 -1.40
CA SER A 629 -9.84 -14.30 -2.08
C SER A 629 -9.93 -13.37 -3.30
N HIS A 630 -8.99 -12.43 -3.50
CA HIS A 630 -9.13 -11.33 -4.47
C HIS A 630 -9.36 -11.78 -5.92
N HIS A 631 -8.79 -12.89 -6.35
CA HIS A 631 -8.98 -13.43 -7.70
C HIS A 631 -10.23 -14.30 -7.87
N VAL A 632 -10.84 -14.77 -6.79
CA VAL A 632 -11.83 -15.87 -6.81
C VAL A 632 -13.08 -15.53 -7.63
N ALA A 633 -13.59 -14.30 -7.53
CA ALA A 633 -14.76 -13.87 -8.30
C ALA A 633 -14.54 -13.96 -9.82
N TYR A 634 -13.29 -13.84 -10.29
CA TYR A 634 -12.93 -13.95 -11.70
C TYR A 634 -12.86 -15.41 -12.18
N MET A 635 -12.80 -16.39 -11.28
CA MET A 635 -12.59 -17.79 -11.64
C MET A 635 -13.78 -18.44 -12.36
N TYR A 636 -14.99 -17.85 -12.30
CA TYR A 636 -16.11 -18.33 -13.15
C TYR A 636 -15.82 -18.20 -14.65
N ASN A 637 -14.86 -17.35 -15.05
CA ASN A 637 -14.38 -17.27 -16.44
C ASN A 637 -13.78 -18.59 -16.94
N TRP A 638 -13.19 -19.41 -16.06
CA TRP A 638 -12.65 -20.75 -16.38
C TRP A 638 -13.70 -21.87 -16.18
N ALA A 639 -14.89 -21.53 -15.68
CA ALA A 639 -16.00 -22.46 -15.48
C ALA A 639 -17.09 -22.30 -16.54
N GLY A 640 -16.82 -21.57 -17.63
CA GLY A 640 -17.78 -21.31 -18.70
C GLY A 640 -18.98 -20.45 -18.28
N LYS A 641 -18.87 -19.71 -17.17
CA LYS A 641 -19.97 -18.90 -16.59
C LYS A 641 -19.55 -17.45 -16.32
N PRO A 642 -19.01 -16.70 -17.30
CA PRO A 642 -18.49 -15.33 -17.07
C PRO A 642 -19.55 -14.35 -16.53
N TRP A 643 -20.84 -14.58 -16.76
CA TRP A 643 -21.90 -13.74 -16.18
C TRP A 643 -21.97 -13.81 -14.65
N LYS A 644 -21.50 -14.90 -14.02
CA LYS A 644 -21.40 -14.99 -12.57
C LYS A 644 -20.24 -14.17 -12.02
N THR A 645 -19.11 -14.09 -12.74
CA THR A 645 -18.04 -13.12 -12.41
C THR A 645 -18.62 -11.70 -12.39
N GLN A 646 -19.36 -11.32 -13.43
CA GLN A 646 -19.97 -9.99 -13.54
C GLN A 646 -20.90 -9.68 -12.36
N GLU A 647 -21.72 -10.66 -11.96
CA GLU A 647 -22.62 -10.55 -10.80
C GLU A 647 -21.85 -10.37 -9.47
N ARG A 648 -20.84 -11.22 -9.21
CA ARG A 648 -20.06 -11.17 -7.96
C ARG A 648 -19.21 -9.91 -7.87
N ILE A 649 -18.57 -9.48 -8.95
CA ILE A 649 -17.80 -8.23 -8.98
C ILE A 649 -18.70 -7.02 -8.71
N ASN A 650 -19.87 -6.96 -9.34
CA ASN A 650 -20.85 -5.91 -9.03
C ASN A 650 -21.33 -5.97 -7.57
N GLN A 651 -21.53 -7.15 -7.01
CA GLN A 651 -21.92 -7.33 -5.60
C GLN A 651 -20.83 -6.81 -4.66
N ILE A 652 -19.57 -7.22 -4.85
CA ILE A 652 -18.41 -6.82 -4.04
C ILE A 652 -18.22 -5.31 -4.09
N MET A 653 -18.12 -4.72 -5.29
CA MET A 653 -17.90 -3.27 -5.46
C MET A 653 -19.01 -2.42 -4.83
N LYS A 654 -20.23 -2.96 -4.71
CA LYS A 654 -21.37 -2.26 -4.11
C LYS A 654 -21.39 -2.34 -2.59
N THR A 655 -20.91 -3.43 -2.01
CA THR A 655 -21.07 -3.69 -0.57
C THR A 655 -19.79 -3.58 0.24
N LYS A 656 -18.62 -3.60 -0.41
CA LYS A 656 -17.31 -3.62 0.25
C LYS A 656 -16.47 -2.37 0.02
N TYR A 657 -16.95 -1.43 -0.81
CA TYR A 657 -16.33 -0.14 -1.07
C TYR A 657 -17.38 0.95 -0.99
N LEU A 658 -17.31 1.76 0.06
CA LEU A 658 -18.30 2.79 0.37
C LEU A 658 -17.59 4.15 0.48
N ASN A 659 -18.28 5.23 0.13
CA ASN A 659 -17.76 6.61 0.17
C ASN A 659 -17.91 7.23 1.56
N LYS A 660 -17.37 6.56 2.58
CA LYS A 660 -17.50 6.93 4.00
C LYS A 660 -16.25 6.50 4.78
N PRO A 661 -16.04 6.98 6.02
CA PRO A 661 -14.83 6.66 6.77
C PRO A 661 -14.61 5.16 7.04
N ASP A 662 -15.65 4.38 7.28
CA ASP A 662 -15.64 2.90 7.34
C ASP A 662 -15.86 2.27 5.94
N GLY A 663 -15.31 2.91 4.91
CA GLY A 663 -15.58 2.60 3.51
C GLY A 663 -14.86 1.37 2.96
N LEU A 664 -13.83 0.89 3.66
CA LEU A 664 -13.06 -0.31 3.34
C LEU A 664 -13.46 -1.43 4.31
N CYS A 665 -13.63 -2.64 3.78
CA CYS A 665 -14.08 -3.80 4.56
C CYS A 665 -12.94 -4.60 5.23
N GLY A 666 -11.73 -4.06 5.21
CA GLY A 666 -10.48 -4.64 5.68
C GLY A 666 -9.34 -3.66 5.43
N ASN A 667 -8.14 -4.06 5.83
CA ASN A 667 -6.90 -3.31 5.62
C ASN A 667 -6.74 -2.91 4.14
N ASP A 668 -6.30 -1.69 3.85
CA ASP A 668 -6.04 -1.31 2.44
C ASP A 668 -4.77 -1.97 1.86
N ASP A 669 -3.90 -2.46 2.74
CA ASP A 669 -2.65 -3.18 2.51
C ASP A 669 -1.76 -2.51 1.47
N CYS A 670 -1.34 -1.29 1.80
CA CYS A 670 -0.47 -0.47 0.96
C CYS A 670 -1.05 -0.21 -0.45
N GLY A 671 -2.37 -0.09 -0.55
CA GLY A 671 -3.08 0.17 -1.81
C GLY A 671 -3.54 -1.08 -2.56
N GLN A 672 -3.38 -2.29 -2.00
CA GLN A 672 -3.80 -3.53 -2.64
C GLN A 672 -5.32 -3.61 -2.82
N MET A 673 -6.11 -3.32 -1.79
CA MET A 673 -7.59 -3.27 -1.88
C MET A 673 -8.03 -2.19 -2.87
N SER A 674 -7.44 -1.01 -2.76
CA SER A 674 -7.67 0.09 -3.69
C SER A 674 -7.34 -0.27 -5.15
N ALA A 675 -6.24 -0.99 -5.40
CA ALA A 675 -5.87 -1.46 -6.74
C ALA A 675 -6.86 -2.50 -7.29
N TRP A 676 -7.39 -3.38 -6.43
CA TRP A 676 -8.46 -4.30 -6.81
C TRP A 676 -9.70 -3.56 -7.29
N TYR A 677 -10.10 -2.50 -6.56
CA TYR A 677 -11.24 -1.65 -6.94
C TYR A 677 -11.02 -0.96 -8.27
N ILE A 678 -9.83 -0.40 -8.50
CA ILE A 678 -9.48 0.30 -9.74
C ILE A 678 -9.59 -0.65 -10.92
N PHE A 679 -8.90 -1.79 -10.88
CA PHE A 679 -8.96 -2.80 -11.95
C PHE A 679 -10.40 -3.28 -12.23
N SER A 680 -11.11 -3.66 -11.16
CA SER A 680 -12.50 -4.13 -11.27
C SER A 680 -13.43 -3.07 -11.85
N SER A 681 -13.22 -1.79 -11.51
CA SER A 681 -13.99 -0.67 -12.06
C SER A 681 -13.72 -0.43 -13.54
N LEU A 682 -12.48 -0.63 -13.98
CA LEU A 682 -12.08 -0.61 -15.40
C LEU A 682 -12.60 -1.84 -16.17
N GLY A 683 -13.02 -2.89 -15.46
CA GLY A 683 -13.68 -4.07 -16.02
C GLY A 683 -12.75 -5.26 -16.29
N PHE A 684 -11.53 -5.27 -15.76
CA PHE A 684 -10.59 -6.40 -15.88
C PHE A 684 -9.61 -6.47 -14.71
N TYR A 685 -9.08 -7.65 -14.40
CA TYR A 685 -8.20 -7.88 -13.24
C TYR A 685 -7.07 -8.88 -13.53
N PRO A 686 -5.84 -8.65 -13.02
CA PRO A 686 -4.72 -9.57 -13.18
C PRO A 686 -4.82 -10.77 -12.24
N VAL A 687 -5.59 -11.81 -12.62
CA VAL A 687 -5.71 -13.05 -11.81
C VAL A 687 -4.37 -13.77 -11.64
N CYS A 688 -3.51 -13.71 -12.65
CA CYS A 688 -2.20 -14.35 -12.63
C CYS A 688 -1.15 -13.34 -13.13
N PRO A 689 -0.63 -12.45 -12.26
CA PRO A 689 0.52 -11.62 -12.58
C PRO A 689 1.68 -12.51 -13.07
N GLY A 690 2.32 -12.13 -14.17
CA GLY A 690 3.28 -12.95 -14.92
C GLY A 690 2.72 -13.59 -16.19
N SER A 691 1.40 -13.66 -16.36
CA SER A 691 0.76 -14.25 -17.56
C SER A 691 0.60 -13.27 -18.74
N GLY A 692 0.70 -11.97 -18.49
CA GLY A 692 0.43 -10.92 -19.47
C GLY A 692 -1.04 -10.75 -19.85
N GLN A 693 -1.97 -11.30 -19.07
CA GLN A 693 -3.42 -11.22 -19.29
C GLN A 693 -4.17 -10.66 -18.09
N TYR A 694 -5.22 -9.88 -18.37
CA TYR A 694 -6.20 -9.41 -17.40
C TYR A 694 -7.54 -10.08 -17.67
N ALA A 695 -8.09 -10.82 -16.71
CA ALA A 695 -9.39 -11.47 -16.82
C ALA A 695 -10.51 -10.42 -16.80
N ILE A 696 -11.43 -10.48 -17.75
CA ILE A 696 -12.57 -9.55 -17.86
C ILE A 696 -13.57 -9.84 -16.73
N GLY A 697 -13.95 -8.79 -16.01
CA GLY A 697 -15.05 -8.77 -15.05
C GLY A 697 -16.28 -8.09 -15.67
N ALA A 698 -16.69 -6.96 -15.09
CA ALA A 698 -17.65 -6.01 -15.66
C ALA A 698 -17.23 -4.59 -15.25
N PRO A 699 -17.15 -3.62 -16.18
CA PRO A 699 -16.83 -2.25 -15.82
C PRO A 699 -17.95 -1.62 -14.98
N SER A 700 -17.59 -0.67 -14.12
CA SER A 700 -18.52 0.09 -13.26
C SER A 700 -18.51 1.60 -13.52
N VAL A 701 -17.87 2.03 -14.62
CA VAL A 701 -17.77 3.41 -15.09
C VAL A 701 -18.29 3.54 -16.51
N ASP A 702 -18.82 4.70 -16.88
CA ASP A 702 -19.33 4.97 -18.24
C ASP A 702 -18.19 5.08 -19.25
N GLN A 703 -17.08 5.68 -18.82
CA GLN A 703 -15.85 5.76 -19.60
C GLN A 703 -14.63 5.84 -18.66
N ALA A 704 -13.52 5.23 -19.07
CA ALA A 704 -12.21 5.47 -18.48
C ALA A 704 -11.17 5.74 -19.58
N VAL A 705 -10.23 6.65 -19.32
CA VAL A 705 -9.09 6.93 -20.20
C VAL A 705 -7.80 6.74 -19.41
N LEU A 706 -7.00 5.76 -19.82
CA LEU A 706 -5.67 5.51 -19.26
C LEU A 706 -4.66 6.31 -20.09
N ASN A 707 -4.00 7.28 -19.45
CA ASN A 707 -2.93 8.10 -20.03
C ASN A 707 -1.58 7.43 -19.77
N LEU A 708 -1.12 6.62 -20.73
CA LEU A 708 0.05 5.77 -20.59
C LEU A 708 1.35 6.57 -20.73
N GLU A 709 2.41 6.14 -20.05
CA GLU A 709 3.71 6.84 -20.07
C GLU A 709 4.41 6.84 -21.44
N ASN A 710 4.02 5.94 -22.33
CA ASN A 710 4.49 5.91 -23.72
C ASN A 710 3.78 6.95 -24.62
N GLY A 711 2.93 7.82 -24.06
CA GLY A 711 2.20 8.87 -24.78
C GLY A 711 0.92 8.40 -25.46
N LYS A 712 0.58 7.10 -25.37
CA LYS A 712 -0.65 6.55 -25.91
C LYS A 712 -1.80 6.64 -24.91
N GLN A 713 -3.02 6.49 -25.41
CA GLN A 713 -4.22 6.40 -24.59
C GLN A 713 -4.95 5.10 -24.86
N PHE A 714 -5.41 4.45 -23.80
CA PHE A 714 -6.34 3.34 -23.88
C PHE A 714 -7.67 3.76 -23.27
N THR A 715 -8.73 3.73 -24.08
CA THR A 715 -10.06 4.18 -23.68
C THR A 715 -10.97 2.98 -23.45
N ILE A 716 -11.61 2.94 -22.30
CA ILE A 716 -12.65 1.96 -21.97
C ILE A 716 -13.98 2.70 -22.05
N LYS A 717 -14.94 2.18 -22.80
CA LYS A 717 -16.30 2.75 -22.90
C LYS A 717 -17.33 1.71 -22.51
N THR A 718 -18.34 2.14 -21.77
CA THR A 718 -19.42 1.27 -21.32
C THR A 718 -20.75 1.84 -21.79
N LYS A 719 -21.42 1.13 -22.70
CA LYS A 719 -22.75 1.50 -23.18
C LYS A 719 -23.83 0.80 -22.37
N ASN A 720 -24.87 1.56 -22.05
CA ASN A 720 -26.04 1.10 -21.31
C ASN A 720 -25.72 0.61 -19.89
N TYR A 721 -24.65 1.08 -19.24
CA TYR A 721 -24.40 0.78 -17.84
C TYR A 721 -25.51 1.36 -16.95
N SER A 722 -25.94 0.59 -15.95
CA SER A 722 -26.83 1.05 -14.88
C SER A 722 -26.81 0.01 -13.75
N SER A 723 -27.42 0.35 -12.61
CA SER A 723 -27.62 -0.59 -11.50
C SER A 723 -28.40 -1.87 -11.88
N LYS A 724 -29.13 -1.85 -13.00
CA LYS A 724 -29.82 -3.04 -13.56
C LYS A 724 -29.00 -3.72 -14.66
N ASN A 725 -28.19 -2.99 -15.40
CA ASN A 725 -27.45 -3.48 -16.56
C ASN A 725 -26.01 -3.82 -16.17
N ILE A 726 -25.84 -4.92 -15.45
CA ILE A 726 -24.55 -5.35 -14.90
C ILE A 726 -23.86 -6.42 -15.76
N TYR A 727 -24.57 -7.00 -16.73
CA TYR A 727 -24.06 -8.09 -17.55
C TYR A 727 -23.52 -7.59 -18.88
N ILE A 728 -22.41 -8.18 -19.34
CA ILE A 728 -21.83 -7.90 -20.65
C ILE A 728 -22.63 -8.63 -21.73
N LYS A 729 -23.22 -7.87 -22.66
CA LYS A 729 -23.86 -8.38 -23.87
C LYS A 729 -22.82 -8.64 -24.96
N SER A 730 -21.93 -7.68 -25.21
CA SER A 730 -20.86 -7.78 -26.21
C SER A 730 -19.64 -6.94 -25.79
N VAL A 731 -18.47 -7.31 -26.32
CA VAL A 731 -17.22 -6.52 -26.17
C VAL A 731 -16.62 -6.32 -27.54
N LYS A 732 -16.04 -5.14 -27.77
CA LYS A 732 -15.20 -4.87 -28.94
C LYS A 732 -13.86 -4.32 -28.50
N LEU A 733 -12.79 -4.82 -29.10
CA LEU A 733 -11.45 -4.27 -28.99
C LEU A 733 -11.09 -3.64 -30.34
N ASN A 734 -10.83 -2.33 -30.35
CA ASN A 734 -10.53 -1.56 -31.56
C ASN A 734 -11.55 -1.79 -32.70
N GLY A 735 -12.85 -1.76 -32.34
CA GLY A 735 -13.97 -1.96 -33.25
C GLY A 735 -14.26 -3.41 -33.65
N LYS A 736 -13.36 -4.36 -33.36
CA LYS A 736 -13.51 -5.78 -33.69
C LYS A 736 -14.17 -6.53 -32.55
N LYS A 737 -15.04 -7.50 -32.88
CA LYS A 737 -15.71 -8.35 -31.89
C LYS A 737 -14.68 -9.07 -31.02
N TRP A 738 -14.89 -9.07 -29.70
CA TRP A 738 -14.01 -9.69 -28.72
C TRP A 738 -14.80 -10.67 -27.82
N ASP A 739 -14.71 -11.95 -28.14
CA ASP A 739 -15.44 -13.01 -27.43
C ASP A 739 -14.65 -13.64 -26.28
N LYS A 740 -13.38 -13.26 -26.10
CA LYS A 740 -12.52 -13.74 -25.02
C LYS A 740 -12.93 -13.14 -23.67
N ASN A 741 -12.62 -13.83 -22.59
CA ASN A 741 -12.81 -13.37 -21.20
C ASN A 741 -11.54 -12.76 -20.61
N TYR A 742 -10.63 -12.27 -21.45
CA TYR A 742 -9.42 -11.58 -21.04
C TYR A 742 -9.02 -10.52 -22.06
N VAL A 743 -8.18 -9.58 -21.65
CA VAL A 743 -7.42 -8.67 -22.52
C VAL A 743 -5.93 -8.85 -22.24
N ASN A 744 -5.07 -8.73 -23.24
CA ASN A 744 -3.63 -8.84 -23.02
C ASN A 744 -3.07 -7.48 -22.59
N HIS A 745 -1.96 -7.49 -21.86
CA HIS A 745 -1.22 -6.28 -21.54
C HIS A 745 -0.85 -5.48 -22.79
N THR A 746 -0.42 -6.17 -23.85
CA THR A 746 -0.09 -5.56 -25.15
C THR A 746 -1.30 -4.93 -25.85
N ASP A 747 -2.52 -5.41 -25.61
CA ASP A 747 -3.74 -4.78 -26.15
C ASP A 747 -4.00 -3.41 -25.51
N ILE A 748 -3.61 -3.25 -24.24
CA ILE A 748 -3.78 -2.01 -23.47
C ILE A 748 -2.65 -1.03 -23.80
N VAL A 749 -1.38 -1.44 -23.65
CA VAL A 749 -0.24 -0.51 -23.78
C VAL A 749 -0.01 -0.03 -25.21
N ASN A 750 -0.59 -0.71 -26.20
CA ASN A 750 -0.60 -0.23 -27.58
C ASN A 750 -1.61 0.89 -27.85
N GLY A 751 -2.43 1.25 -26.86
CA GLY A 751 -3.51 2.21 -26.99
C GLY A 751 -4.68 1.67 -27.81
N GLY A 752 -5.78 2.42 -27.81
CA GLY A 752 -6.99 2.06 -28.54
C GLY A 752 -8.25 2.14 -27.70
N GLU A 753 -9.25 1.33 -28.04
CA GLU A 753 -10.56 1.33 -27.40
C GLU A 753 -11.05 -0.07 -27.04
N LEU A 754 -11.49 -0.25 -25.80
CA LEU A 754 -12.26 -1.39 -25.33
C LEU A 754 -13.70 -0.95 -25.03
N LEU A 755 -14.64 -1.41 -25.84
CA LEU A 755 -16.05 -1.06 -25.75
C LEU A 755 -16.85 -2.22 -25.18
N PHE A 756 -17.49 -2.00 -24.03
CA PHE A 756 -18.47 -2.89 -23.42
C PHE A 756 -19.89 -2.44 -23.77
N GLU A 757 -20.75 -3.38 -24.17
CA GLU A 757 -22.20 -3.16 -24.26
C GLU A 757 -22.87 -3.96 -23.14
N MET A 758 -23.57 -3.26 -22.24
CA MET A 758 -24.19 -3.87 -21.06
C MET A 758 -25.64 -4.27 -21.29
N SER A 759 -26.16 -5.14 -20.44
CA SER A 759 -27.50 -5.73 -20.48
C SER A 759 -27.98 -6.07 -19.07
N SER A 760 -29.31 -6.03 -18.87
CA SER A 760 -29.96 -6.48 -17.62
C SER A 760 -30.12 -7.99 -17.52
N ARG A 761 -29.87 -8.73 -18.61
CA ARG A 761 -29.91 -10.19 -18.65
C ARG A 761 -28.56 -10.77 -19.07
N PRO A 762 -28.12 -11.88 -18.46
CA PRO A 762 -26.85 -12.50 -18.78
C PRO A 762 -26.87 -13.06 -20.21
N ASN A 763 -25.82 -12.77 -20.99
CA ASN A 763 -25.58 -13.44 -22.27
C ASN A 763 -24.88 -14.79 -22.03
N LYS A 764 -25.66 -15.84 -21.82
CA LYS A 764 -25.16 -17.20 -21.55
C LYS A 764 -24.44 -17.87 -22.74
N LYS A 765 -24.30 -17.19 -23.88
CA LYS A 765 -23.59 -17.68 -25.07
C LYS A 765 -22.21 -17.04 -25.27
N ARG A 766 -21.88 -15.95 -24.55
CA ARG A 766 -20.60 -15.25 -24.68
C ARG A 766 -19.54 -15.87 -23.78
N GLY A 767 -18.35 -16.12 -24.32
CA GLY A 767 -17.17 -16.48 -23.53
C GLY A 767 -17.27 -17.83 -22.82
N ILE A 768 -18.01 -18.78 -23.40
CA ILE A 768 -18.21 -20.13 -22.82
C ILE A 768 -17.34 -21.21 -23.47
N SER A 769 -16.65 -20.89 -24.57
CA SER A 769 -15.70 -21.84 -25.18
C SER A 769 -14.37 -21.80 -24.45
N LYS A 770 -13.66 -22.93 -24.40
CA LYS A 770 -12.33 -23.03 -23.79
C LYS A 770 -11.33 -22.02 -24.36
N ASP A 771 -11.41 -21.72 -25.66
CA ASP A 771 -10.55 -20.70 -26.30
C ASP A 771 -10.82 -19.26 -25.81
N SER A 772 -11.96 -19.04 -25.15
CA SER A 772 -12.30 -17.77 -24.54
C SER A 772 -11.75 -17.63 -23.12
N TYR A 773 -11.30 -18.71 -22.48
CA TYR A 773 -10.83 -18.68 -21.10
C TYR A 773 -9.50 -17.93 -21.01
N PRO A 774 -9.24 -17.23 -19.90
CA PRO A 774 -7.93 -16.64 -19.67
C PRO A 774 -6.85 -17.72 -19.48
N TYR A 775 -5.61 -17.27 -19.38
CA TYR A 775 -4.43 -18.11 -19.24
C TYR A 775 -4.59 -19.21 -18.18
N SER A 776 -4.03 -20.38 -18.48
CA SER A 776 -3.81 -21.50 -17.57
C SER A 776 -2.73 -22.39 -18.19
N THR A 777 -1.82 -22.96 -17.40
CA THR A 777 -0.77 -23.86 -17.93
C THR A 777 -1.38 -25.11 -18.58
N THR A 778 -2.52 -25.59 -18.07
CA THR A 778 -3.35 -26.64 -18.70
C THR A 778 -4.51 -26.02 -19.48
N LYS A 779 -4.87 -26.58 -20.64
CA LYS A 779 -6.00 -26.14 -21.49
C LYS A 779 -7.23 -27.05 -21.38
#